data_AF-A0A9E7HJU2-F1
#
_entry.id   AF-A0A9E7HJU2-F1
#
_cell.length_a   1.000
_cell.length_b   1.000
_cell.length_c   1.000
_cell.angle_alpha   90.00
_cell.angle_beta   90.00
_cell.angle_gamma   90.00
#
_symmetry.space_group_name_H-M   'P 1'
#
loop_
_entity.id
_entity.type
_entity.pdbx_description
1 polymer ?
#
loop_
_entity_poly.entity_id
_entity_poly.type
_entity_poly.pdbx_seq_one_letter_code
_entity_poly.pdbx_strand_id
1 'polypeptide(L)'
;VDRDGKHILTYGESNLLQKEGNIYVEEEASLDGEFSKFEESIYAKESSHLFKQISEVEEASSVEDLKTRNRVANVNLLAMEKKKELELQLEESGRGQELSESEKSLPKSEFHLANQKLVKMNRYCEEHELDQKAMKDDILEALTVNDTKHKKLLEVKEAFTGLAAELKSSMKEMKAFQEELVSSANEMRKLEEFSKHSSSQAELEPKRALQFENMLELAQFKAKEIEGQMDSLQKGLKGLYERIAENQHVKGVLHANAVELSTIQEKLEISRSTVADFEQKLVSKDSIIHELTEELNMLKVSEEWMKTHVLELENLLAASKEELQAKHVNLEEIELKLQEKIGASFRNQVLWQKVTVQSLQKDLSDLTREKVTLQSTVADLSMKLSMNEEQFRQLEANLNLADQNFSKTDSLLSQALLRNKELEQNQSSFEELHHDMKKVMDATTKRNLELENLVQSSKLAEESLKTKLRQSEMRSFSAEKRNMELKQQFNTTEMRCLEAESEIEDLNNQATATYQSNAELEDKVQSSHSKTEVEKCVKHKEQGTTAHQSNVELGDKVQSSHFETENAVTGADEFEQLLETANYRIQELEQLLATLEAKYRDTETELKQYSGKVSALFAEIEAYQARSESLESVLQAANEKESELTDALDATIKDRKKLEDLSNIQAKSLSEAENLIQILQNKLKSFGAKLESAEEQLQASSLREKELVEKLRSTGEQLKHDGKAVEDINTRNLEMNSLNESLDKDTGFKFKEATLRFNQKESEFKELHEKLQFLEEQKTLYEDQAFETNEEVASLKAELEANAMKLVSLDNKVEELNQEVLESDLRAEQISLENELMAVTNSKLRLELEACQLKLNQLNQLLNTNHAEMEATSQQLASHVKTISKLTDENSTYLELQSATEYRLRGTEVQLHETIEKFKQKDSEVRDLSEKLLALETQLRSQTG
;
A
#
# COMPACT_ATOMS: atom_id res chain seq x y z
N VAL A 1 -38.70 -57.46 39.68
CA VAL A 1 -37.26 -57.25 39.90
C VAL A 1 -36.80 -55.99 39.19
N ASP A 2 -36.72 -54.81 39.81
CA ASP A 2 -37.65 -54.06 40.69
C ASP A 2 -37.26 -52.57 40.54
N ARG A 3 -38.17 -51.59 40.34
CA ARG A 3 -39.17 -51.01 41.27
C ARG A 3 -38.54 -50.34 42.50
N ASP A 4 -38.93 -49.12 42.93
CA ASP A 4 -39.98 -48.15 42.52
C ASP A 4 -39.40 -46.71 42.60
N GLY A 5 -40.03 -45.60 42.17
CA GLY A 5 -41.35 -45.28 41.59
C GLY A 5 -41.33 -43.83 41.03
N LYS A 6 -42.41 -43.14 40.63
CA LYS A 6 -43.86 -43.29 40.87
C LYS A 6 -44.69 -42.79 39.65
N HIS A 7 -45.98 -43.19 39.63
CA HIS A 7 -47.18 -42.66 38.95
C HIS A 7 -47.06 -41.35 38.12
N ILE A 8 -47.53 -41.23 36.86
CA ILE A 8 -48.83 -41.57 36.22
C ILE A 8 -50.00 -40.64 36.61
N LEU A 9 -50.36 -39.73 35.69
CA LEU A 9 -51.71 -39.28 35.24
C LEU A 9 -51.50 -38.75 33.80
N THR A 10 -51.99 -39.28 32.66
CA THR A 10 -53.32 -39.71 32.15
C THR A 10 -54.25 -38.59 31.68
N TYR A 11 -54.79 -38.77 30.47
CA TYR A 11 -55.72 -37.92 29.68
C TYR A 11 -55.14 -36.63 29.07
N GLY A 12 -55.42 -36.28 27.80
CA GLY A 12 -56.07 -37.08 26.74
C GLY A 12 -56.71 -36.24 25.62
N GLU A 13 -56.82 -36.83 24.42
CA GLU A 13 -57.68 -36.41 23.28
C GLU A 13 -57.34 -35.04 22.61
N SER A 14 -57.55 -34.81 21.30
CA SER A 14 -57.96 -35.68 20.17
C SER A 14 -57.64 -34.99 18.82
N ASN A 15 -57.43 -35.79 17.76
CA ASN A 15 -57.86 -35.63 16.34
C ASN A 15 -57.83 -34.25 15.60
N LEU A 16 -57.66 -34.16 14.27
CA LEU A 16 -57.06 -34.97 13.18
C LEU A 16 -57.26 -34.17 11.87
N LEU A 17 -56.38 -34.34 10.85
CA LEU A 17 -56.55 -33.95 9.42
C LEU A 17 -56.68 -32.43 9.13
N GLN A 18 -55.86 -31.78 8.30
CA GLN A 18 -55.44 -32.03 6.90
C GLN A 18 -56.49 -31.63 5.83
N LYS A 19 -56.17 -30.57 5.07
CA LYS A 19 -56.24 -30.45 3.59
C LYS A 19 -55.65 -29.08 3.16
N GLU A 20 -54.84 -29.01 2.09
CA GLU A 20 -55.23 -28.61 0.72
C GLU A 20 -56.12 -27.34 0.70
N GLY A 21 -55.80 -26.23 0.01
CA GLY A 21 -54.76 -25.97 -1.01
C GLY A 21 -55.40 -25.43 -2.29
N ASN A 22 -54.91 -24.32 -2.86
CA ASN A 22 -55.39 -23.77 -4.14
C ASN A 22 -54.40 -22.75 -4.74
N ILE A 23 -54.45 -22.59 -6.08
CA ILE A 23 -53.63 -21.66 -6.88
C ILE A 23 -54.56 -20.91 -7.85
N TYR A 24 -54.47 -19.57 -7.90
CA TYR A 24 -54.88 -18.69 -9.03
C TYR A 24 -54.00 -17.41 -8.89
N VAL A 25 -53.10 -17.05 -9.82
CA VAL A 25 -53.27 -16.48 -11.20
C VAL A 25 -53.14 -14.94 -11.21
N GLU A 26 -52.67 -14.41 -12.34
CA GLU A 26 -52.32 -13.01 -12.60
C GLU A 26 -53.53 -12.06 -12.65
N GLU A 27 -53.31 -10.74 -12.53
CA GLU A 27 -53.49 -9.76 -13.65
C GLU A 27 -53.10 -8.32 -13.28
N GLU A 28 -52.96 -7.45 -14.29
CA GLU A 28 -52.66 -6.00 -14.17
C GLU A 28 -53.93 -5.12 -14.18
N ALA A 29 -53.97 -4.04 -13.38
CA ALA A 29 -54.73 -2.79 -13.60
C ALA A 29 -54.33 -1.77 -12.50
N SER A 30 -54.15 -0.45 -12.71
CA SER A 30 -54.72 0.57 -13.61
C SER A 30 -56.04 1.22 -13.13
N LEU A 31 -56.30 2.46 -13.61
CA LEU A 31 -57.28 3.47 -13.13
C LEU A 31 -56.81 4.25 -11.87
N ASP A 32 -56.78 5.59 -11.78
CA ASP A 32 -57.51 6.73 -12.41
C ASP A 32 -58.87 7.08 -11.74
N GLY A 33 -59.23 8.38 -11.67
CA GLY A 33 -60.54 8.84 -11.17
C GLY A 33 -60.59 10.03 -10.18
N GLU A 34 -60.36 11.24 -10.69
CA GLU A 34 -61.19 12.47 -10.57
C GLU A 34 -62.04 12.87 -9.32
N PHE A 35 -62.01 14.20 -9.05
CA PHE A 35 -63.09 15.12 -8.58
C PHE A 35 -63.99 14.80 -7.35
N SER A 36 -64.10 15.80 -6.46
CA SER A 36 -65.38 16.55 -6.27
C SER A 36 -65.26 17.84 -5.44
N LYS A 37 -66.04 18.86 -5.83
CA LYS A 37 -66.48 20.01 -5.01
C LYS A 37 -68.00 19.97 -4.89
N PHE A 38 -68.53 20.36 -3.73
CA PHE A 38 -69.82 21.04 -3.42
C PHE A 38 -70.35 20.55 -2.06
N GLU A 39 -71.30 21.20 -1.36
CA GLU A 39 -71.58 22.60 -0.96
C GLU A 39 -72.83 22.52 -0.02
N GLU A 40 -73.35 23.65 0.48
CA GLU A 40 -74.71 23.82 1.06
C GLU A 40 -75.04 23.19 2.44
N SER A 41 -76.03 23.65 3.23
CA SER A 41 -76.70 24.97 3.47
C SER A 41 -77.69 24.79 4.67
N ILE A 42 -78.46 25.73 5.25
CA ILE A 42 -78.79 27.17 5.08
C ILE A 42 -79.12 27.75 6.51
N TYR A 43 -79.66 28.99 6.61
CA TYR A 43 -80.33 29.65 7.78
C TYR A 43 -79.40 30.15 8.93
N ALA A 44 -79.61 31.26 9.67
CA ALA A 44 -80.52 32.44 9.76
C ALA A 44 -80.59 32.86 11.26
N LYS A 45 -81.07 34.00 11.78
CA LYS A 45 -81.46 35.37 11.32
C LYS A 45 -81.97 36.15 12.58
N GLU A 46 -81.97 37.49 12.59
CA GLU A 46 -82.62 38.38 13.60
C GLU A 46 -82.08 38.32 15.06
N SER A 47 -82.34 39.26 16.01
CA SER A 47 -82.66 40.71 15.99
C SER A 47 -82.62 41.31 17.44
N SER A 48 -82.93 42.61 17.61
CA SER A 48 -83.04 43.42 18.87
C SER A 48 -81.71 43.65 19.65
N HIS A 49 -81.27 44.84 20.09
CA HIS A 49 -81.77 46.24 20.16
C HIS A 49 -82.54 46.65 21.45
N LEU A 50 -82.14 47.81 22.02
CA LEU A 50 -82.82 48.68 23.03
C LEU A 50 -82.89 48.27 24.53
N PHE A 51 -82.06 48.92 25.38
CA PHE A 51 -82.38 50.10 26.23
C PHE A 51 -81.02 50.71 26.71
N LYS A 52 -80.71 52.02 26.77
CA LYS A 52 -81.36 53.25 27.31
C LYS A 52 -81.55 53.23 28.85
N GLN A 53 -81.33 54.30 29.62
CA GLN A 53 -80.76 55.65 29.43
C GLN A 53 -80.48 56.26 30.85
N ILE A 54 -80.02 57.53 30.94
CA ILE A 54 -80.07 58.46 32.12
C ILE A 54 -78.90 58.30 33.11
N SER A 55 -78.23 59.36 33.62
CA SER A 55 -78.07 60.77 33.17
C SER A 55 -76.87 61.41 33.90
N GLU A 56 -76.47 62.61 33.48
CA GLU A 56 -75.60 63.53 34.22
C GLU A 56 -76.30 64.16 35.44
N VAL A 57 -75.50 64.65 36.41
CA VAL A 57 -75.55 65.99 37.08
C VAL A 57 -75.06 65.94 38.55
N GLU A 58 -73.86 66.47 38.74
CA GLU A 58 -73.32 67.34 39.83
C GLU A 58 -73.47 67.07 41.36
N GLU A 59 -72.65 67.83 42.10
CA GLU A 59 -72.61 68.15 43.55
C GLU A 59 -72.29 67.07 44.62
N ALA A 60 -70.97 66.93 44.86
CA ALA A 60 -70.28 67.13 46.15
C ALA A 60 -70.74 66.42 47.45
N SER A 61 -69.88 65.53 47.97
CA SER A 61 -69.46 65.52 49.39
C SER A 61 -68.18 64.68 49.61
N SER A 62 -67.39 65.07 50.63
CA SER A 62 -66.48 64.24 51.46
C SER A 62 -65.63 63.12 50.81
N VAL A 63 -64.34 63.41 50.63
CA VAL A 63 -63.18 62.78 51.32
C VAL A 63 -63.16 61.24 51.49
N GLU A 64 -61.98 60.64 51.18
CA GLU A 64 -61.62 59.19 51.28
C GLU A 64 -62.24 58.23 50.23
N ASP A 65 -61.58 58.05 49.06
CA ASP A 65 -61.15 56.70 48.56
C ASP A 65 -60.25 56.74 47.28
N LEU A 66 -59.19 57.56 47.22
CA LEU A 66 -58.31 57.63 46.03
C LEU A 66 -57.25 56.51 45.93
N LYS A 67 -57.14 55.63 46.93
CA LYS A 67 -56.02 54.67 47.07
C LYS A 67 -56.32 53.27 46.52
N THR A 68 -57.60 52.95 46.33
CA THR A 68 -58.10 51.66 45.81
C THR A 68 -58.12 51.62 44.28
N ARG A 69 -58.65 52.66 43.62
CA ARG A 69 -58.85 52.71 42.15
C ARG A 69 -57.55 52.49 41.36
N ASN A 70 -56.43 53.05 41.83
CA ASN A 70 -55.14 52.92 41.13
C ASN A 70 -54.51 51.52 41.29
N ARG A 71 -54.83 50.80 42.38
CA ARG A 71 -54.41 49.40 42.55
C ARG A 71 -55.12 48.46 41.58
N VAL A 72 -56.44 48.64 41.38
CA VAL A 72 -57.22 47.78 40.46
C VAL A 72 -56.75 47.96 39.01
N ALA A 73 -56.45 49.19 38.58
CA ALA A 73 -55.87 49.44 37.26
C ALA A 73 -54.54 48.71 37.04
N ASN A 74 -53.62 48.81 38.01
CA ASN A 74 -52.29 48.21 37.91
C ASN A 74 -52.33 46.66 37.98
N VAL A 75 -53.23 46.09 38.77
CA VAL A 75 -53.46 44.63 38.83
C VAL A 75 -54.05 44.11 37.51
N ASN A 76 -54.97 44.85 36.88
CA ASN A 76 -55.52 44.46 35.57
C ASN A 76 -54.46 44.54 34.45
N LEU A 77 -53.55 45.52 34.50
CA LEU A 77 -52.45 45.61 33.53
C LEU A 77 -51.49 44.41 33.69
N LEU A 78 -51.04 44.13 34.91
CA LEU A 78 -50.22 42.95 35.23
C LEU A 78 -50.91 41.63 34.88
N ALA A 79 -52.24 41.53 35.01
CA ALA A 79 -52.99 40.36 34.58
C ALA A 79 -53.04 40.22 33.05
N MET A 80 -53.05 41.33 32.30
CA MET A 80 -52.98 41.34 30.84
C MET A 80 -51.58 40.97 30.32
N GLU A 81 -50.53 41.52 30.94
CA GLU A 81 -49.14 41.18 30.66
C GLU A 81 -48.88 39.70 30.98
N LYS A 82 -49.28 39.23 32.17
CA LYS A 82 -49.13 37.82 32.57
C LYS A 82 -50.01 36.86 31.77
N LYS A 83 -51.12 37.32 31.16
CA LYS A 83 -51.87 36.54 30.17
C LYS A 83 -51.08 36.42 28.86
N LYS A 84 -50.50 37.51 28.34
CA LYS A 84 -49.65 37.46 27.14
C LYS A 84 -48.41 36.60 27.34
N GLU A 85 -47.79 36.68 28.51
CA GLU A 85 -46.68 35.83 28.93
C GLU A 85 -47.06 34.34 28.85
N LEU A 86 -48.21 33.97 29.41
CA LEU A 86 -48.71 32.58 29.36
C LEU A 86 -49.14 32.16 27.94
N GLU A 87 -49.66 33.07 27.11
CA GLU A 87 -49.95 32.79 25.70
C GLU A 87 -48.66 32.56 24.90
N LEU A 88 -47.60 33.35 25.14
CA LEU A 88 -46.29 33.19 24.52
C LEU A 88 -45.63 31.86 24.95
N GLN A 89 -45.62 31.56 26.25
CA GLN A 89 -45.07 30.30 26.78
C GLN A 89 -45.85 29.07 26.30
N LEU A 90 -47.18 29.18 26.09
CA LEU A 90 -47.97 28.12 25.47
C LEU A 90 -47.59 27.93 24.00
N GLU A 91 -47.46 28.99 23.22
CA GLU A 91 -47.07 28.94 21.80
C GLU A 91 -45.64 28.38 21.63
N GLU A 92 -44.74 28.72 22.54
CA GLU A 92 -43.37 28.23 22.60
C GLU A 92 -43.30 26.75 23.02
N SER A 93 -44.12 26.32 23.99
CA SER A 93 -44.28 24.90 24.33
C SER A 93 -44.91 24.08 23.19
N GLY A 94 -45.80 24.69 22.40
CA GLY A 94 -46.39 24.09 21.20
C GLY A 94 -45.33 23.84 20.12
N ARG A 95 -44.51 24.85 19.81
CA ARG A 95 -43.34 24.69 18.91
C ARG A 95 -42.38 23.60 19.41
N GLY A 96 -42.12 23.56 20.72
CA GLY A 96 -41.30 22.50 21.34
C GLY A 96 -41.90 21.10 21.16
N GLN A 97 -43.23 20.96 21.24
CA GLN A 97 -43.89 19.68 20.98
C GLN A 97 -43.85 19.29 19.49
N GLU A 98 -44.11 20.22 18.56
CA GLU A 98 -44.02 19.97 17.11
C GLU A 98 -42.61 19.54 16.70
N LEU A 99 -41.57 20.22 17.20
CA LEU A 99 -40.19 19.81 17.01
C LEU A 99 -39.94 18.41 17.57
N SER A 100 -40.34 18.13 18.81
CA SER A 100 -40.13 16.82 19.43
C SER A 100 -40.96 15.69 18.77
N GLU A 101 -42.05 15.98 18.08
CA GLU A 101 -42.77 15.00 17.26
C GLU A 101 -42.08 14.79 15.90
N SER A 102 -41.49 15.84 15.31
CA SER A 102 -40.66 15.72 14.10
C SER A 102 -39.38 14.90 14.35
N GLU A 103 -38.69 15.12 15.47
CA GLU A 103 -37.51 14.35 15.89
C GLU A 103 -37.83 12.87 16.14
N LYS A 104 -39.07 12.55 16.56
CA LYS A 104 -39.52 11.15 16.73
C LYS A 104 -39.88 10.46 15.41
N SER A 105 -39.95 11.18 14.29
CA SER A 105 -40.20 10.60 12.96
C SER A 105 -38.93 10.00 12.34
N LEU A 106 -37.77 10.64 12.54
CA LEU A 106 -36.48 10.22 11.99
C LEU A 106 -36.06 8.82 12.45
N PRO A 107 -35.90 8.52 13.77
CA PRO A 107 -35.48 7.20 14.24
C PRO A 107 -36.53 6.13 13.99
N LYS A 108 -37.80 6.51 13.73
CA LYS A 108 -38.84 5.58 13.25
C LYS A 108 -38.58 5.14 11.81
N SER A 109 -38.27 6.07 10.92
CA SER A 109 -37.96 5.74 9.52
C SER A 109 -36.66 4.92 9.41
N GLU A 110 -35.65 5.27 10.21
CA GLU A 110 -34.41 4.50 10.33
C GLU A 110 -34.64 3.11 10.92
N PHE A 111 -35.45 2.99 11.98
CA PHE A 111 -35.83 1.69 12.55
C PHE A 111 -36.56 0.81 11.53
N HIS A 112 -37.48 1.37 10.75
CA HIS A 112 -38.14 0.64 9.66
C HIS A 112 -37.16 0.20 8.57
N LEU A 113 -36.20 1.04 8.19
CA LEU A 113 -35.15 0.71 7.21
C LEU A 113 -34.18 -0.36 7.73
N ALA A 114 -33.77 -0.27 9.00
CA ALA A 114 -32.92 -1.26 9.66
C ALA A 114 -33.64 -2.61 9.78
N ASN A 115 -34.92 -2.62 10.16
CA ASN A 115 -35.73 -3.83 10.26
C ASN A 115 -35.99 -4.45 8.86
N GLN A 116 -36.15 -3.63 7.81
CA GLN A 116 -36.22 -4.12 6.43
C GLN A 116 -34.90 -4.78 5.98
N LYS A 117 -33.74 -4.21 6.36
CA LYS A 117 -32.43 -4.84 6.12
C LYS A 117 -32.28 -6.15 6.88
N LEU A 118 -32.71 -6.20 8.15
CA LEU A 118 -32.70 -7.42 8.97
C LEU A 118 -33.56 -8.54 8.34
N VAL A 119 -34.78 -8.23 7.89
CA VAL A 119 -35.67 -9.20 7.22
C VAL A 119 -35.07 -9.71 5.90
N LYS A 120 -34.34 -8.87 5.14
CA LYS A 120 -33.59 -9.33 3.97
C LYS A 120 -32.44 -10.26 4.35
N MET A 121 -31.67 -9.92 5.38
CA MET A 121 -30.51 -10.71 5.82
C MET A 121 -30.92 -12.07 6.39
N ASN A 122 -31.98 -12.13 7.19
CA ASN A 122 -32.55 -13.40 7.67
C ASN A 122 -32.96 -14.31 6.51
N ARG A 123 -33.57 -13.76 5.44
CA ARG A 123 -33.93 -14.54 4.25
C ARG A 123 -32.71 -15.15 3.57
N TYR A 124 -31.63 -14.39 3.40
CA TYR A 124 -30.37 -14.94 2.85
C TYR A 124 -29.76 -16.03 3.74
N CYS A 125 -29.91 -15.94 5.08
CA CYS A 125 -29.51 -17.01 5.98
C CYS A 125 -30.40 -18.26 5.83
N GLU A 126 -31.72 -18.10 5.74
CA GLU A 126 -32.68 -19.19 5.52
C GLU A 126 -32.45 -19.89 4.16
N GLU A 127 -32.15 -19.11 3.12
CA GLU A 127 -31.82 -19.58 1.77
C GLU A 127 -30.49 -20.37 1.76
N HIS A 128 -29.43 -19.82 2.37
CA HIS A 128 -28.16 -20.52 2.53
C HIS A 128 -28.24 -21.78 3.43
N GLU A 129 -29.13 -21.81 4.44
CA GLU A 129 -29.40 -23.04 5.21
C GLU A 129 -30.13 -24.11 4.38
N LEU A 130 -31.02 -23.70 3.47
CA LEU A 130 -31.68 -24.61 2.52
C LEU A 130 -30.69 -25.15 1.47
N ASP A 131 -29.82 -24.31 0.90
CA ASP A 131 -28.80 -24.73 -0.06
C ASP A 131 -27.77 -25.67 0.59
N GLN A 132 -27.29 -25.34 1.80
CA GLN A 132 -26.39 -26.23 2.55
C GLN A 132 -27.08 -27.55 2.92
N LYS A 133 -28.42 -27.58 3.03
CA LYS A 133 -29.17 -28.82 3.22
C LYS A 133 -29.30 -29.61 1.91
N ALA A 134 -29.66 -28.96 0.80
CA ALA A 134 -29.74 -29.60 -0.51
C ALA A 134 -28.40 -30.26 -0.88
N MET A 135 -27.28 -29.55 -0.74
CA MET A 135 -25.94 -30.07 -0.96
C MET A 135 -25.61 -31.30 -0.08
N LYS A 136 -26.11 -31.36 1.17
CA LYS A 136 -25.94 -32.54 2.04
C LYS A 136 -26.79 -33.72 1.59
N ASP A 137 -28.02 -33.47 1.15
CA ASP A 137 -28.92 -34.50 0.64
C ASP A 137 -28.39 -35.07 -0.70
N ASP A 138 -27.83 -34.23 -1.59
CA ASP A 138 -27.13 -34.63 -2.83
C ASP A 138 -25.89 -35.50 -2.54
N ILE A 139 -25.05 -35.09 -1.57
CA ILE A 139 -23.88 -35.88 -1.14
C ILE A 139 -24.32 -37.23 -0.56
N LEU A 140 -25.44 -37.27 0.17
CA LEU A 140 -26.00 -38.51 0.72
C LEU A 140 -26.48 -39.43 -0.41
N GLU A 141 -27.19 -38.91 -1.42
CA GLU A 141 -27.62 -39.69 -2.57
C GLU A 141 -26.41 -40.24 -3.35
N ALA A 142 -25.41 -39.41 -3.65
CA ALA A 142 -24.17 -39.83 -4.32
C ALA A 142 -23.45 -40.97 -3.57
N LEU A 143 -23.41 -40.94 -2.24
CA LEU A 143 -22.87 -42.03 -1.42
C LEU A 143 -23.70 -43.31 -1.54
N THR A 144 -25.03 -43.25 -1.49
CA THR A 144 -25.89 -44.45 -1.69
C THR A 144 -25.80 -45.02 -3.11
N VAL A 145 -25.62 -44.19 -4.13
CA VAL A 145 -25.35 -44.61 -5.50
C VAL A 145 -23.99 -45.32 -5.59
N ASN A 146 -22.97 -44.85 -4.86
CA ASN A 146 -21.68 -45.55 -4.81
C ASN A 146 -21.74 -46.88 -4.05
N ASP A 147 -22.43 -46.95 -2.92
CA ASP A 147 -22.63 -48.21 -2.17
C ASP A 147 -23.39 -49.25 -3.00
N THR A 148 -24.43 -48.84 -3.75
CA THR A 148 -25.14 -49.76 -4.66
C THR A 148 -24.29 -50.18 -5.86
N LYS A 149 -23.36 -49.33 -6.35
CA LYS A 149 -22.34 -49.72 -7.35
C LYS A 149 -21.36 -50.74 -6.75
N HIS A 150 -20.84 -50.52 -5.54
CA HIS A 150 -19.96 -51.49 -4.86
C HIS A 150 -20.66 -52.83 -4.58
N LYS A 151 -21.94 -52.82 -4.21
CA LYS A 151 -22.73 -54.04 -4.05
C LYS A 151 -22.86 -54.82 -5.36
N LYS A 152 -23.20 -54.14 -6.47
CA LYS A 152 -23.26 -54.76 -7.81
C LYS A 152 -21.89 -55.31 -8.25
N LEU A 153 -20.80 -54.61 -7.93
CA LEU A 153 -19.43 -55.09 -8.20
C LEU A 153 -19.10 -56.36 -7.41
N LEU A 154 -19.59 -56.49 -6.18
CA LEU A 154 -19.45 -57.70 -5.36
C LEU A 154 -20.27 -58.86 -5.94
N GLU A 155 -21.53 -58.62 -6.31
CA GLU A 155 -22.41 -59.61 -6.96
C GLU A 155 -21.81 -60.12 -8.30
N VAL A 156 -21.22 -59.23 -9.10
CA VAL A 156 -20.47 -59.58 -10.32
C VAL A 156 -19.21 -60.40 -10.01
N LYS A 157 -18.45 -60.02 -8.97
CA LYS A 157 -17.25 -60.77 -8.54
C LYS A 157 -17.59 -62.18 -8.07
N GLU A 158 -18.70 -62.36 -7.37
CA GLU A 158 -19.20 -63.67 -6.95
C GLU A 158 -19.62 -64.51 -8.17
N ALA A 159 -20.33 -63.92 -9.14
CA ALA A 159 -20.66 -64.58 -10.41
C ALA A 159 -19.41 -65.05 -11.19
N PHE A 160 -18.35 -64.24 -11.25
CA PHE A 160 -17.06 -64.65 -11.83
C PHE A 160 -16.40 -65.82 -11.08
N THR A 161 -16.50 -65.87 -9.74
CA THR A 161 -16.02 -67.04 -8.99
C THR A 161 -16.86 -68.30 -9.21
N GLY A 162 -18.16 -68.16 -9.45
CA GLY A 162 -19.04 -69.25 -9.89
C GLY A 162 -18.62 -69.81 -11.26
N LEU A 163 -18.51 -68.94 -12.27
CA LEU A 163 -18.02 -69.32 -13.61
C LEU A 163 -16.63 -69.96 -13.59
N ALA A 164 -15.72 -69.48 -12.74
CA ALA A 164 -14.40 -70.10 -12.57
C ALA A 164 -14.46 -71.51 -11.94
N ALA A 165 -15.47 -71.78 -11.10
CA ALA A 165 -15.72 -73.12 -10.56
C ALA A 165 -16.39 -74.05 -11.58
N GLU A 166 -17.36 -73.55 -12.36
CA GLU A 166 -18.02 -74.29 -13.45
C GLU A 166 -17.03 -74.66 -14.55
N LEU A 167 -16.19 -73.72 -15.02
CA LEU A 167 -15.12 -73.99 -15.99
C LEU A 167 -14.16 -75.09 -15.48
N LYS A 168 -13.91 -75.12 -14.17
CA LYS A 168 -13.07 -76.14 -13.51
C LYS A 168 -13.78 -77.49 -13.34
N SER A 169 -15.12 -77.53 -13.32
CA SER A 169 -15.90 -78.78 -13.44
C SER A 169 -15.91 -79.28 -14.88
N SER A 170 -16.21 -78.40 -15.84
CA SER A 170 -16.18 -78.69 -17.28
C SER A 170 -14.81 -79.23 -17.73
N MET A 171 -13.71 -78.66 -17.25
CA MET A 171 -12.36 -79.21 -17.50
C MET A 171 -12.10 -80.59 -16.88
N LYS A 172 -12.80 -80.97 -15.80
CA LYS A 172 -12.76 -82.35 -15.27
C LYS A 172 -13.61 -83.30 -16.11
N GLU A 173 -14.81 -82.88 -16.49
CA GLU A 173 -15.75 -83.67 -17.30
C GLU A 173 -15.20 -83.93 -18.71
N MET A 174 -14.64 -82.91 -19.36
CA MET A 174 -13.93 -83.03 -20.63
C MET A 174 -12.75 -84.02 -20.54
N LYS A 175 -12.03 -84.04 -19.40
CA LYS A 175 -10.95 -85.00 -19.18
C LYS A 175 -11.48 -86.43 -18.97
N ALA A 176 -12.60 -86.60 -18.26
CA ALA A 176 -13.26 -87.90 -18.13
C ALA A 176 -13.76 -88.43 -19.50
N PHE A 177 -14.37 -87.58 -20.32
CA PHE A 177 -14.74 -87.93 -21.71
C PHE A 177 -13.52 -88.35 -22.56
N GLN A 178 -12.35 -87.72 -22.35
CA GLN A 178 -11.13 -88.11 -23.06
C GLN A 178 -10.58 -89.47 -22.61
N GLU A 179 -10.73 -89.84 -21.33
CA GLU A 179 -10.41 -91.16 -20.79
C GLU A 179 -11.43 -92.23 -21.24
N GLU A 180 -12.71 -91.86 -21.41
CA GLU A 180 -13.78 -92.70 -21.96
C GLU A 180 -13.60 -92.96 -23.47
N LEU A 181 -13.20 -91.95 -24.26
CA LEU A 181 -12.91 -92.09 -25.69
C LEU A 181 -11.75 -93.07 -25.94
N VAL A 182 -10.70 -93.01 -25.11
CA VAL A 182 -9.57 -93.96 -25.14
C VAL A 182 -10.01 -95.38 -24.73
N SER A 183 -11.05 -95.51 -23.90
CA SER A 183 -11.62 -96.81 -23.53
C SER A 183 -12.43 -97.42 -24.69
N SER A 184 -13.34 -96.63 -25.28
CA SER A 184 -14.18 -97.02 -26.43
C SER A 184 -13.34 -97.45 -27.66
N ALA A 185 -12.25 -96.73 -27.95
CA ALA A 185 -11.32 -97.06 -29.02
C ALA A 185 -10.59 -98.43 -28.84
N ASN A 186 -10.58 -98.99 -27.63
CA ASN A 186 -10.01 -100.30 -27.35
C ASN A 186 -11.04 -101.45 -27.37
N GLU A 187 -12.35 -101.16 -27.22
CA GLU A 187 -13.40 -102.16 -27.43
C GLU A 187 -13.69 -102.39 -28.92
N MET A 188 -13.58 -101.35 -29.75
CA MET A 188 -13.78 -101.45 -31.20
C MET A 188 -12.77 -102.40 -31.89
N ARG A 189 -11.63 -102.72 -31.24
CA ARG A 189 -10.63 -103.69 -31.72
C ARG A 189 -11.01 -105.17 -31.46
N LYS A 190 -12.21 -105.46 -30.94
CA LYS A 190 -12.71 -106.84 -30.72
C LYS A 190 -13.78 -107.30 -31.72
N LEU A 191 -14.08 -106.52 -32.78
CA LEU A 191 -15.18 -106.81 -33.70
C LEU A 191 -14.77 -107.30 -35.10
N GLU A 192 -13.49 -107.64 -35.32
CA GLU A 192 -12.96 -108.05 -36.64
C GLU A 192 -12.73 -109.57 -36.79
N GLU A 193 -13.10 -110.39 -35.78
CA GLU A 193 -12.65 -111.79 -35.67
C GLU A 193 -13.76 -112.87 -35.80
N PHE A 194 -14.95 -112.54 -36.34
CA PHE A 194 -16.07 -113.50 -36.47
C PHE A 194 -16.89 -113.39 -37.77
N SER A 195 -16.39 -113.94 -38.89
CA SER A 195 -17.17 -114.04 -40.14
C SER A 195 -16.79 -115.19 -41.09
N LYS A 196 -16.58 -116.42 -40.58
CA LYS A 196 -16.52 -117.64 -41.41
C LYS A 196 -17.28 -118.83 -40.80
N HIS A 197 -18.40 -119.20 -41.44
CA HIS A 197 -18.87 -120.58 -41.73
C HIS A 197 -20.41 -120.63 -41.87
N SER A 198 -20.92 -120.99 -43.06
CA SER A 198 -22.36 -121.24 -43.27
C SER A 198 -22.66 -122.07 -44.54
N SER A 199 -22.34 -123.38 -44.51
CA SER A 199 -22.77 -124.31 -45.57
C SER A 199 -22.67 -125.78 -45.14
N SER A 200 -23.80 -126.53 -45.19
CA SER A 200 -23.93 -127.98 -45.53
C SER A 200 -25.21 -128.60 -44.97
N GLN A 201 -26.12 -129.11 -45.82
CA GLN A 201 -26.83 -130.40 -45.65
C GLN A 201 -27.87 -130.67 -46.76
N ALA A 202 -27.73 -131.80 -47.47
CA ALA A 202 -28.79 -132.64 -48.08
C ALA A 202 -28.11 -133.85 -48.78
N GLU A 203 -28.71 -135.05 -48.74
CA GLU A 203 -28.04 -136.30 -49.17
C GLU A 203 -29.06 -137.39 -49.64
N LEU A 204 -28.54 -138.48 -50.24
CA LEU A 204 -29.15 -139.83 -50.49
C LEU A 204 -29.89 -140.15 -51.81
N GLU A 205 -29.11 -140.71 -52.75
CA GLU A 205 -29.25 -142.02 -53.46
C GLU A 205 -30.42 -142.36 -54.45
N PRO A 206 -30.20 -143.26 -55.46
CA PRO A 206 -31.09 -143.43 -56.63
C PRO A 206 -31.55 -144.88 -56.95
N LYS A 207 -32.32 -145.03 -58.05
CA LYS A 207 -32.42 -146.25 -58.93
C LYS A 207 -33.07 -145.89 -60.28
N ARG A 208 -32.27 -145.53 -61.30
CA ARG A 208 -31.65 -146.39 -62.35
C ARG A 208 -32.59 -146.93 -63.46
N ALA A 209 -32.38 -146.38 -64.65
CA ALA A 209 -32.00 -147.13 -65.85
C ALA A 209 -33.04 -147.97 -66.64
N LEU A 210 -34.33 -147.66 -66.57
CA LEU A 210 -35.27 -148.01 -67.66
C LEU A 210 -36.10 -146.82 -68.21
N GLN A 211 -35.92 -145.62 -67.65
CA GLN A 211 -36.61 -144.40 -68.08
C GLN A 211 -35.74 -143.46 -68.91
N PHE A 212 -34.43 -143.73 -69.05
CA PHE A 212 -33.50 -142.78 -69.67
C PHE A 212 -33.72 -142.56 -71.17
N GLU A 213 -34.27 -143.55 -71.89
CA GLU A 213 -34.51 -143.45 -73.33
C GLU A 213 -35.67 -142.48 -73.63
N ASN A 214 -36.84 -142.70 -73.01
CA ASN A 214 -37.99 -141.79 -73.10
C ASN A 214 -37.75 -140.41 -72.43
N MET A 215 -36.74 -140.28 -71.54
CA MET A 215 -36.34 -138.98 -71.01
C MET A 215 -35.38 -138.21 -71.93
N LEU A 216 -34.69 -138.86 -72.88
CA LEU A 216 -33.65 -138.21 -73.68
C LEU A 216 -34.24 -137.18 -74.67
N GLU A 217 -35.33 -137.53 -75.35
CA GLU A 217 -36.02 -136.61 -76.27
C GLU A 217 -36.65 -135.41 -75.52
N LEU A 218 -37.26 -135.67 -74.36
CA LEU A 218 -37.80 -134.61 -73.50
C LEU A 218 -36.69 -133.71 -72.93
N ALA A 219 -35.52 -134.27 -72.65
CA ALA A 219 -34.35 -133.51 -72.22
C ALA A 219 -33.78 -132.63 -73.35
N GLN A 220 -33.78 -133.10 -74.60
CA GLN A 220 -33.33 -132.27 -75.74
C GLN A 220 -34.24 -131.07 -76.00
N PHE A 221 -35.57 -131.23 -75.86
CA PHE A 221 -36.50 -130.10 -75.95
C PHE A 221 -36.28 -129.10 -74.82
N LYS A 222 -36.22 -129.59 -73.57
CA LYS A 222 -35.97 -128.75 -72.38
C LYS A 222 -34.59 -128.10 -72.38
N ALA A 223 -33.57 -128.72 -72.97
CA ALA A 223 -32.24 -128.13 -73.10
C ALA A 223 -32.29 -126.83 -73.91
N LYS A 224 -33.00 -126.81 -75.05
CA LYS A 224 -33.17 -125.58 -75.86
C LYS A 224 -34.03 -124.52 -75.17
N GLU A 225 -35.02 -124.93 -74.38
CA GLU A 225 -35.81 -123.99 -73.56
C GLU A 225 -34.97 -123.36 -72.44
N ILE A 226 -34.13 -124.16 -71.77
CA ILE A 226 -33.16 -123.69 -70.78
C ILE A 226 -32.08 -122.81 -71.44
N GLU A 227 -31.64 -123.13 -72.66
CA GLU A 227 -30.67 -122.34 -73.43
C GLU A 227 -31.22 -120.94 -73.75
N GLY A 228 -32.48 -120.85 -74.20
CA GLY A 228 -33.17 -119.56 -74.38
C GLY A 228 -33.41 -118.79 -73.08
N GLN A 229 -33.74 -119.49 -71.98
CA GLN A 229 -33.84 -118.87 -70.65
C GLN A 229 -32.48 -118.38 -70.15
N MET A 230 -31.40 -119.13 -70.38
CA MET A 230 -30.03 -118.79 -70.03
C MET A 230 -29.53 -117.57 -70.80
N ASP A 231 -29.85 -117.47 -72.10
CA ASP A 231 -29.55 -116.29 -72.92
C ASP A 231 -30.30 -115.03 -72.41
N SER A 232 -31.54 -115.21 -71.93
CA SER A 232 -32.32 -114.14 -71.27
C SER A 232 -31.76 -113.74 -69.90
N LEU A 233 -31.30 -114.72 -69.10
CA LEU A 233 -30.66 -114.51 -67.81
C LEU A 233 -29.28 -113.85 -67.95
N GLN A 234 -28.51 -114.18 -68.98
CA GLN A 234 -27.21 -113.58 -69.27
C GLN A 234 -27.35 -112.13 -69.73
N LYS A 235 -28.36 -111.81 -70.55
CA LYS A 235 -28.75 -110.43 -70.88
C LYS A 235 -29.24 -109.67 -69.64
N GLY A 236 -30.03 -110.32 -68.78
CA GLY A 236 -30.48 -109.77 -67.49
C GLY A 236 -29.32 -109.45 -66.55
N LEU A 237 -28.38 -110.39 -66.39
CA LEU A 237 -27.14 -110.21 -65.62
C LEU A 237 -26.29 -109.05 -66.16
N LYS A 238 -26.11 -108.95 -67.49
CA LYS A 238 -25.38 -107.84 -68.10
C LYS A 238 -26.03 -106.50 -67.79
N GLY A 239 -27.34 -106.38 -67.97
CA GLY A 239 -28.09 -105.16 -67.63
C GLY A 239 -28.12 -104.85 -66.13
N LEU A 240 -28.02 -105.86 -65.26
CA LEU A 240 -27.85 -105.67 -63.82
C LEU A 240 -26.44 -105.18 -63.47
N TYR A 241 -25.38 -105.72 -64.09
CA TYR A 241 -24.01 -105.21 -63.89
C TYR A 241 -23.85 -103.78 -64.41
N GLU A 242 -24.40 -103.45 -65.58
CA GLU A 242 -24.45 -102.09 -66.13
C GLU A 242 -25.17 -101.13 -65.18
N ARG A 243 -26.34 -101.52 -64.66
CA ARG A 243 -27.09 -100.74 -63.66
C ARG A 243 -26.38 -100.64 -62.31
N ILE A 244 -25.61 -101.63 -61.89
CA ILE A 244 -24.78 -101.57 -60.67
C ILE A 244 -23.64 -100.57 -60.87
N ALA A 245 -23.00 -100.54 -62.04
CA ALA A 245 -21.98 -99.54 -62.37
C ALA A 245 -22.56 -98.12 -62.44
N GLU A 246 -23.71 -97.92 -63.09
CA GLU A 246 -24.44 -96.63 -63.04
C GLU A 246 -24.76 -96.21 -61.60
N ASN A 247 -25.25 -97.13 -60.77
CA ASN A 247 -25.60 -96.81 -59.37
C ASN A 247 -24.36 -96.49 -58.52
N GLN A 248 -23.23 -97.16 -58.76
CA GLN A 248 -21.94 -96.79 -58.16
C GLN A 248 -21.46 -95.41 -58.62
N HIS A 249 -21.59 -95.07 -59.91
CA HIS A 249 -21.27 -93.73 -60.43
C HIS A 249 -22.17 -92.66 -59.82
N VAL A 250 -23.49 -92.87 -59.79
CA VAL A 250 -24.46 -91.96 -59.16
C VAL A 250 -24.18 -91.81 -57.67
N LYS A 251 -23.82 -92.88 -56.96
CA LYS A 251 -23.39 -92.80 -55.55
C LYS A 251 -22.11 -91.99 -55.37
N GLY A 252 -21.15 -92.11 -56.30
CA GLY A 252 -19.94 -91.29 -56.33
C GLY A 252 -20.25 -89.79 -56.50
N VAL A 253 -21.08 -89.44 -57.48
CA VAL A 253 -21.54 -88.06 -57.70
C VAL A 253 -22.32 -87.53 -56.50
N LEU A 254 -23.24 -88.30 -55.92
CA LEU A 254 -23.98 -87.90 -54.72
C LEU A 254 -23.05 -87.70 -53.51
N HIS A 255 -21.98 -88.49 -53.38
CA HIS A 255 -20.99 -88.29 -52.32
C HIS A 255 -20.14 -87.03 -52.54
N ALA A 256 -19.68 -86.78 -53.77
CA ALA A 256 -18.99 -85.54 -54.13
C ALA A 256 -19.85 -84.31 -53.85
N ASN A 257 -21.11 -84.31 -54.33
CA ASN A 257 -22.06 -83.23 -54.09
C ASN A 257 -22.35 -83.04 -52.58
N ALA A 258 -22.36 -84.10 -51.77
CA ALA A 258 -22.52 -83.99 -50.33
C ALA A 258 -21.30 -83.35 -49.64
N VAL A 259 -20.08 -83.65 -50.11
CA VAL A 259 -18.84 -82.99 -49.63
C VAL A 259 -18.82 -81.52 -50.05
N GLU A 260 -19.19 -81.20 -51.29
CA GLU A 260 -19.31 -79.81 -51.76
C GLU A 260 -20.35 -79.02 -50.95
N LEU A 261 -21.53 -79.60 -50.71
CA LEU A 261 -22.57 -78.98 -49.85
C LEU A 261 -22.08 -78.76 -48.42
N SER A 262 -21.36 -79.71 -47.83
CA SER A 262 -20.75 -79.55 -46.50
C SER A 262 -19.71 -78.43 -46.49
N THR A 263 -18.90 -78.31 -47.55
CA THR A 263 -17.89 -77.25 -47.70
C THR A 263 -18.53 -75.87 -47.92
N ILE A 264 -19.66 -75.81 -48.62
CA ILE A 264 -20.47 -74.60 -48.78
C ILE A 264 -21.14 -74.22 -47.46
N GLN A 265 -21.64 -75.19 -46.69
CA GLN A 265 -22.23 -74.96 -45.38
C GLN A 265 -21.21 -74.42 -44.37
N GLU A 266 -20.00 -74.97 -44.34
CA GLU A 266 -18.89 -74.44 -43.52
C GLU A 266 -18.55 -72.99 -43.90
N LYS A 267 -18.40 -72.69 -45.19
CA LYS A 267 -18.15 -71.32 -45.69
C LYS A 267 -19.30 -70.35 -45.36
N LEU A 268 -20.55 -70.83 -45.42
CA LEU A 268 -21.73 -70.05 -45.04
C LEU A 268 -21.73 -69.74 -43.54
N GLU A 269 -21.35 -70.69 -42.69
CA GLU A 269 -21.31 -70.49 -41.24
C GLU A 269 -20.16 -69.57 -40.82
N ILE A 270 -18.99 -69.68 -41.46
CA ILE A 270 -17.90 -68.69 -41.34
C ILE A 270 -18.40 -67.30 -41.76
N SER A 271 -19.12 -67.19 -42.89
CA SER A 271 -19.67 -65.91 -43.35
C SER A 271 -20.76 -65.36 -42.43
N ARG A 272 -21.52 -66.20 -41.71
CA ARG A 272 -22.47 -65.76 -40.68
C ARG A 272 -21.75 -65.25 -39.45
N SER A 273 -20.71 -65.97 -39.02
CA SER A 273 -19.89 -65.55 -37.88
C SER A 273 -19.23 -64.19 -38.14
N THR A 274 -18.71 -63.94 -39.34
CA THR A 274 -18.11 -62.63 -39.67
C THR A 274 -19.15 -61.52 -39.78
N VAL A 275 -20.36 -61.80 -40.28
CA VAL A 275 -21.47 -60.83 -40.28
C VAL A 275 -21.89 -60.48 -38.85
N ALA A 276 -22.09 -61.47 -37.96
CA ALA A 276 -22.40 -61.21 -36.55
C ALA A 276 -21.30 -60.39 -35.84
N ASP A 277 -20.03 -60.68 -36.16
CA ASP A 277 -18.86 -59.91 -35.70
C ASP A 277 -18.93 -58.43 -36.15
N PHE A 278 -19.40 -58.17 -37.38
CA PHE A 278 -19.59 -56.82 -37.89
C PHE A 278 -20.84 -56.13 -37.32
N GLU A 279 -21.94 -56.86 -37.11
CA GLU A 279 -23.16 -56.35 -36.46
C GLU A 279 -22.88 -55.94 -35.00
N GLN A 280 -22.15 -56.77 -34.23
CA GLN A 280 -21.73 -56.42 -32.87
C GLN A 280 -20.81 -55.18 -32.86
N LYS A 281 -19.88 -55.09 -33.82
CA LYS A 281 -19.01 -53.91 -33.98
C LYS A 281 -19.80 -52.67 -34.40
N LEU A 282 -20.86 -52.80 -35.20
CA LEU A 282 -21.76 -51.69 -35.56
C LEU A 282 -22.50 -51.19 -34.31
N VAL A 283 -23.17 -52.08 -33.58
CA VAL A 283 -23.88 -51.75 -32.33
C VAL A 283 -22.95 -51.09 -31.30
N SER A 284 -21.70 -51.55 -31.18
CA SER A 284 -20.70 -50.91 -30.30
C SER A 284 -20.34 -49.48 -30.74
N LYS A 285 -20.31 -49.20 -32.05
CA LYS A 285 -20.06 -47.86 -32.60
C LYS A 285 -21.28 -46.97 -32.45
N ASP A 286 -22.49 -47.50 -32.66
CA ASP A 286 -23.74 -46.76 -32.48
C ASP A 286 -23.91 -46.34 -31.00
N SER A 287 -23.49 -47.19 -30.06
CA SER A 287 -23.41 -46.84 -28.63
C SER A 287 -22.44 -45.69 -28.36
N ILE A 288 -21.22 -45.74 -28.91
CA ILE A 288 -20.22 -44.66 -28.77
C ILE A 288 -20.69 -43.36 -29.44
N ILE A 289 -21.38 -43.46 -30.59
CA ILE A 289 -21.99 -42.31 -31.27
C ILE A 289 -23.10 -41.69 -30.42
N HIS A 290 -23.91 -42.50 -29.73
CA HIS A 290 -24.92 -41.99 -28.79
C HIS A 290 -24.27 -41.27 -27.59
N GLU A 291 -23.24 -41.88 -26.99
CA GLU A 291 -22.49 -41.33 -25.84
C GLU A 291 -21.84 -39.97 -26.21
N LEU A 292 -21.12 -39.91 -27.33
CA LEU A 292 -20.54 -38.67 -27.87
C LEU A 292 -21.61 -37.62 -28.26
N THR A 293 -22.81 -38.05 -28.66
CA THR A 293 -23.92 -37.13 -28.97
C THR A 293 -24.51 -36.53 -27.70
N GLU A 294 -24.55 -37.30 -26.61
CA GLU A 294 -25.01 -36.84 -25.29
C GLU A 294 -23.98 -35.91 -24.64
N GLU A 295 -22.69 -36.26 -24.65
CA GLU A 295 -21.59 -35.36 -24.26
C GLU A 295 -21.63 -34.04 -25.04
N LEU A 296 -21.79 -34.08 -26.36
CA LEU A 296 -21.88 -32.90 -27.21
C LEU A 296 -23.09 -32.01 -26.87
N ASN A 297 -24.19 -32.58 -26.39
CA ASN A 297 -25.36 -31.80 -25.96
C ASN A 297 -25.16 -31.22 -24.56
N MET A 298 -24.57 -31.97 -23.63
CA MET A 298 -24.17 -31.45 -22.31
C MET A 298 -23.17 -30.30 -22.43
N LEU A 299 -22.20 -30.41 -23.35
CA LEU A 299 -21.25 -29.33 -23.65
C LEU A 299 -21.94 -28.07 -24.21
N LYS A 300 -22.94 -28.21 -25.10
CA LYS A 300 -23.73 -27.04 -25.58
C LYS A 300 -24.49 -26.35 -24.46
N VAL A 301 -25.18 -27.11 -23.61
CA VAL A 301 -25.91 -26.55 -22.46
C VAL A 301 -24.94 -25.84 -21.50
N SER A 302 -23.75 -26.42 -21.28
CA SER A 302 -22.69 -25.79 -20.49
C SER A 302 -22.13 -24.52 -21.17
N GLU A 303 -21.97 -24.52 -22.50
CA GLU A 303 -21.51 -23.36 -23.29
C GLU A 303 -22.55 -22.22 -23.28
N GLU A 304 -23.83 -22.54 -23.38
CA GLU A 304 -24.94 -21.57 -23.27
C GLU A 304 -25.05 -21.01 -21.85
N TRP A 305 -24.95 -21.86 -20.82
CA TRP A 305 -24.90 -21.44 -19.41
C TRP A 305 -23.71 -20.51 -19.11
N MET A 306 -22.52 -20.83 -19.64
CA MET A 306 -21.34 -19.97 -19.53
C MET A 306 -21.54 -18.63 -20.25
N LYS A 307 -22.16 -18.61 -21.44
CA LYS A 307 -22.47 -17.35 -22.16
C LYS A 307 -23.42 -16.45 -21.35
N THR A 308 -24.43 -17.02 -20.67
CA THR A 308 -25.28 -16.24 -19.77
C THR A 308 -24.52 -15.67 -18.57
N HIS A 309 -23.62 -16.45 -17.96
CA HIS A 309 -22.79 -15.95 -16.83
C HIS A 309 -21.81 -14.85 -17.27
N VAL A 310 -21.21 -14.97 -18.47
CA VAL A 310 -20.37 -13.91 -19.05
C VAL A 310 -21.19 -12.63 -19.27
N LEU A 311 -22.39 -12.73 -19.86
CA LEU A 311 -23.27 -11.57 -20.05
C LEU A 311 -23.70 -10.94 -18.71
N GLU A 312 -23.96 -11.73 -17.68
CA GLU A 312 -24.30 -11.20 -16.35
C GLU A 312 -23.11 -10.46 -15.71
N LEU A 313 -21.89 -11.02 -15.81
CA LEU A 313 -20.66 -10.36 -15.36
C LEU A 313 -20.34 -9.09 -16.16
N GLU A 314 -20.57 -9.07 -17.48
CA GLU A 314 -20.44 -7.87 -18.32
C GLU A 314 -21.42 -6.77 -17.90
N ASN A 315 -22.67 -7.11 -17.58
CA ASN A 315 -23.68 -6.17 -17.08
C ASN A 315 -23.33 -5.64 -15.68
N LEU A 316 -22.85 -6.50 -14.76
CA LEU A 316 -22.38 -6.08 -13.43
C LEU A 316 -21.15 -5.17 -13.52
N LEU A 317 -20.21 -5.45 -14.44
CA LEU A 317 -19.06 -4.60 -14.71
C LEU A 317 -19.47 -3.24 -15.28
N ALA A 318 -20.46 -3.21 -16.18
CA ALA A 318 -21.02 -1.96 -16.71
C ALA A 318 -21.68 -1.12 -15.59
N ALA A 319 -22.55 -1.73 -14.78
CA ALA A 319 -23.21 -1.04 -13.66
C ALA A 319 -22.21 -0.52 -12.61
N SER A 320 -21.20 -1.31 -12.26
CA SER A 320 -20.10 -0.90 -11.36
C SER A 320 -19.29 0.28 -11.92
N LYS A 321 -19.02 0.26 -13.23
CA LYS A 321 -18.35 1.37 -13.92
C LYS A 321 -19.19 2.64 -13.94
N GLU A 322 -20.50 2.55 -14.15
CA GLU A 322 -21.42 3.69 -14.07
C GLU A 322 -21.51 4.25 -12.64
N GLU A 323 -21.55 3.39 -11.62
CA GLU A 323 -21.54 3.82 -10.21
C GLU A 323 -20.21 4.51 -9.84
N LEU A 324 -19.07 3.99 -10.30
CA LEU A 324 -17.76 4.63 -10.14
C LEU A 324 -17.68 5.98 -10.86
N GLN A 325 -18.24 6.09 -12.06
CA GLN A 325 -18.28 7.34 -12.81
C GLN A 325 -19.19 8.39 -12.12
N ALA A 326 -20.32 7.97 -11.56
CA ALA A 326 -21.17 8.84 -10.75
C ALA A 326 -20.47 9.29 -9.45
N LYS A 327 -19.76 8.39 -8.76
CA LYS A 327 -18.92 8.73 -7.59
C LYS A 327 -17.81 9.72 -7.94
N HIS A 328 -17.18 9.57 -9.11
CA HIS A 328 -16.14 10.50 -9.59
C HIS A 328 -16.70 11.91 -9.80
N VAL A 329 -17.85 12.06 -10.47
CA VAL A 329 -18.50 13.36 -10.69
C VAL A 329 -18.92 14.00 -9.35
N ASN A 330 -19.43 13.21 -8.40
CA ASN A 330 -19.75 13.71 -7.06
C ASN A 330 -18.50 14.19 -6.30
N LEU A 331 -17.36 13.53 -6.47
CA LEU A 331 -16.09 13.96 -5.87
C LEU A 331 -15.57 15.25 -6.52
N GLU A 332 -15.66 15.41 -7.84
CA GLU A 332 -15.35 16.67 -8.53
C GLU A 332 -16.24 17.83 -8.03
N GLU A 333 -17.53 17.58 -7.81
CA GLU A 333 -18.45 18.59 -7.27
C GLU A 333 -18.10 18.97 -5.82
N ILE A 334 -17.68 18.01 -5.00
CA ILE A 334 -17.21 18.24 -3.62
C ILE A 334 -15.89 19.02 -3.62
N GLU A 335 -14.93 18.66 -4.48
CA GLU A 335 -13.66 19.38 -4.61
C GLU A 335 -13.89 20.84 -5.04
N LEU A 336 -14.77 21.07 -6.03
CA LEU A 336 -15.12 22.42 -6.49
C LEU A 336 -15.79 23.23 -5.38
N LYS A 337 -16.73 22.66 -4.62
CA LYS A 337 -17.35 23.31 -3.44
C LYS A 337 -16.32 23.63 -2.34
N LEU A 338 -15.36 22.74 -2.08
CA LEU A 338 -14.27 22.99 -1.14
C LEU A 338 -13.34 24.12 -1.64
N GLN A 339 -12.98 24.12 -2.91
CA GLN A 339 -12.16 25.16 -3.54
C GLN A 339 -12.87 26.53 -3.51
N GLU A 340 -14.18 26.58 -3.72
CA GLU A 340 -14.98 27.79 -3.55
C GLU A 340 -15.02 28.26 -2.08
N LYS A 341 -15.22 27.35 -1.12
CA LYS A 341 -15.24 27.68 0.33
C LYS A 341 -13.89 28.21 0.81
N ILE A 342 -12.79 27.58 0.39
CA ILE A 342 -11.41 28.05 0.65
C ILE A 342 -11.18 29.41 0.00
N GLY A 343 -11.56 29.59 -1.27
CA GLY A 343 -11.46 30.85 -1.99
C GLY A 343 -12.28 31.97 -1.36
N ALA A 344 -13.47 31.67 -0.83
CA ALA A 344 -14.31 32.63 -0.10
C ALA A 344 -13.69 33.02 1.24
N SER A 345 -13.19 32.04 2.01
CA SER A 345 -12.47 32.27 3.26
C SER A 345 -11.26 33.18 3.05
N PHE A 346 -10.41 32.88 2.06
CA PHE A 346 -9.24 33.69 1.71
C PHE A 346 -9.63 35.12 1.25
N ARG A 347 -10.66 35.26 0.41
CA ARG A 347 -11.18 36.59 0.03
C ARG A 347 -11.66 37.40 1.24
N ASN A 348 -12.36 36.77 2.18
CA ASN A 348 -12.84 37.41 3.41
C ASN A 348 -11.68 37.80 4.34
N GLN A 349 -10.68 36.93 4.50
CA GLN A 349 -9.46 37.21 5.28
C GLN A 349 -8.68 38.39 4.69
N VAL A 350 -8.49 38.44 3.36
CA VAL A 350 -7.82 39.54 2.66
C VAL A 350 -8.63 40.84 2.77
N LEU A 351 -9.97 40.79 2.71
CA LEU A 351 -10.82 41.96 2.93
C LEU A 351 -10.70 42.48 4.38
N TRP A 352 -10.72 41.59 5.38
CA TRP A 352 -10.55 41.97 6.79
C TRP A 352 -9.16 42.56 7.07
N GLN A 353 -8.10 41.96 6.51
CA GLN A 353 -6.73 42.50 6.57
C GLN A 353 -6.63 43.87 5.89
N LYS A 354 -7.31 44.06 4.75
CA LYS A 354 -7.36 45.36 4.05
C LYS A 354 -8.08 46.44 4.89
N VAL A 355 -9.20 46.11 5.52
CA VAL A 355 -9.95 47.05 6.38
C VAL A 355 -9.16 47.40 7.65
N THR A 356 -8.54 46.43 8.31
CA THR A 356 -7.71 46.67 9.50
C THR A 356 -6.46 47.49 9.18
N VAL A 357 -5.77 47.22 8.05
CA VAL A 357 -4.66 48.07 7.57
C VAL A 357 -5.14 49.48 7.24
N GLN A 358 -6.32 49.66 6.65
CA GLN A 358 -6.91 50.98 6.40
C GLN A 358 -7.23 51.75 7.68
N SER A 359 -7.71 51.08 8.74
CA SER A 359 -7.86 51.70 10.06
C SER A 359 -6.50 52.14 10.60
N LEU A 360 -5.53 51.21 10.72
CA LEU A 360 -4.21 51.51 11.26
C LEU A 360 -3.48 52.61 10.49
N GLN A 361 -3.67 52.70 9.16
CA GLN A 361 -3.12 53.78 8.34
C GLN A 361 -3.79 55.14 8.63
N LYS A 362 -5.10 55.17 8.91
CA LYS A 362 -5.81 56.36 9.39
C LYS A 362 -5.33 56.75 10.79
N ASP A 363 -5.26 55.79 11.71
CA ASP A 363 -4.86 55.99 13.10
C ASP A 363 -3.40 56.51 13.19
N LEU A 364 -2.50 55.98 12.35
CA LEU A 364 -1.15 56.52 12.17
C LEU A 364 -1.13 57.94 11.58
N SER A 365 -2.08 58.28 10.71
CA SER A 365 -2.18 59.63 10.12
C SER A 365 -2.68 60.65 11.16
N ASP A 366 -3.68 60.28 11.97
CA ASP A 366 -4.18 61.11 13.05
C ASP A 366 -3.17 61.25 14.20
N LEU A 367 -2.46 60.18 14.58
CA LEU A 367 -1.36 60.23 15.55
C LEU A 367 -0.17 61.07 15.03
N THR A 368 0.11 61.03 13.72
CA THR A 368 1.13 61.91 13.10
C THR A 368 0.70 63.37 13.15
N ARG A 369 -0.58 63.66 12.90
CA ARG A 369 -1.18 65.00 13.02
C ARG A 369 -1.12 65.51 14.47
N GLU A 370 -1.49 64.68 15.44
CA GLU A 370 -1.37 64.99 16.87
C GLU A 370 0.09 65.26 17.27
N LYS A 371 1.02 64.38 16.88
CA LYS A 371 2.47 64.56 17.12
C LYS A 371 2.98 65.91 16.59
N VAL A 372 2.56 66.33 15.39
CA VAL A 372 2.93 67.65 14.85
C VAL A 372 2.37 68.79 15.70
N THR A 373 1.11 68.70 16.16
CA THR A 373 0.56 69.71 17.07
C THR A 373 1.28 69.74 18.42
N LEU A 374 1.58 68.57 19.01
CA LEU A 374 2.35 68.48 20.25
C LEU A 374 3.75 69.06 20.08
N GLN A 375 4.46 68.76 18.98
CA GLN A 375 5.76 69.36 18.67
C GLN A 375 5.67 70.89 18.55
N SER A 376 4.59 71.43 17.97
CA SER A 376 4.35 72.89 17.97
C SER A 376 4.16 73.45 19.37
N THR A 377 3.38 72.79 20.24
CA THR A 377 3.19 73.24 21.63
C THR A 377 4.48 73.14 22.46
N VAL A 378 5.32 72.14 22.21
CA VAL A 378 6.63 71.99 22.86
C VAL A 378 7.60 73.08 22.39
N ALA A 379 7.57 73.47 21.12
CA ALA A 379 8.33 74.61 20.61
C ALA A 379 7.89 75.92 21.26
N ASP A 380 6.58 76.19 21.32
CA ASP A 380 6.00 77.36 22.00
C ASP A 380 6.37 77.41 23.49
N LEU A 381 6.30 76.28 24.20
CA LEU A 381 6.67 76.18 25.61
C LEU A 381 8.18 76.35 25.81
N SER A 382 9.01 75.83 24.91
CA SER A 382 10.48 76.01 24.95
C SER A 382 10.86 77.47 24.70
N MET A 383 10.17 78.16 23.78
CA MET A 383 10.36 79.60 23.54
C MET A 383 9.93 80.43 24.76
N LYS A 384 8.79 80.09 25.39
CA LYS A 384 8.34 80.74 26.64
C LYS A 384 9.30 80.49 27.80
N LEU A 385 9.84 79.27 27.93
CA LEU A 385 10.85 78.93 28.92
C LEU A 385 12.12 79.76 28.72
N SER A 386 12.67 79.80 27.50
CA SER A 386 13.86 80.58 27.17
C SER A 386 13.67 82.08 27.40
N MET A 387 12.49 82.63 27.09
CA MET A 387 12.14 84.02 27.40
C MET A 387 12.07 84.27 28.92
N ASN A 388 11.59 83.31 29.70
CA ASN A 388 11.53 83.40 31.17
C ASN A 388 12.93 83.25 31.81
N GLU A 389 13.79 82.38 31.28
CA GLU A 389 15.21 82.29 31.65
C GLU A 389 15.94 83.61 31.40
N GLU A 390 15.66 84.31 30.29
CA GLU A 390 16.25 85.61 30.01
C GLU A 390 15.72 86.70 30.96
N GLN A 391 14.44 86.65 31.34
CA GLN A 391 13.88 87.51 32.39
C GLN A 391 14.53 87.24 33.75
N PHE A 392 14.82 85.98 34.10
CA PHE A 392 15.59 85.63 35.29
C PHE A 392 17.03 86.13 35.23
N ARG A 393 17.74 85.97 34.10
CA ARG A 393 19.10 86.54 33.91
C ARG A 393 19.10 88.07 34.06
N GLN A 394 18.10 88.77 33.54
CA GLN A 394 17.98 90.22 33.71
C GLN A 394 17.65 90.63 35.15
N LEU A 395 16.81 89.85 35.86
CA LEU A 395 16.54 90.05 37.30
C LEU A 395 17.79 89.80 38.16
N GLU A 396 18.55 88.75 37.87
CA GLU A 396 19.81 88.42 38.53
C GLU A 396 20.87 89.50 38.29
N ALA A 397 21.01 90.01 37.06
CA ALA A 397 21.87 91.15 36.75
C ALA A 397 21.46 92.42 37.51
N ASN A 398 20.14 92.69 37.61
CA ASN A 398 19.62 93.82 38.37
C ASN A 398 19.86 93.68 39.89
N LEU A 399 19.76 92.46 40.44
CA LEU A 399 20.04 92.17 41.84
C LEU A 399 21.53 92.35 42.16
N ASN A 400 22.42 91.78 41.34
CA ASN A 400 23.86 92.00 41.47
C ASN A 400 24.25 93.49 41.39
N LEU A 401 23.57 94.28 40.54
CA LEU A 401 23.75 95.73 40.48
C LEU A 401 23.22 96.43 41.74
N ALA A 402 22.12 95.97 42.33
CA ALA A 402 21.62 96.48 43.60
C ALA A 402 22.61 96.22 44.74
N ASP A 403 23.15 95.00 44.86
CA ASP A 403 24.14 94.62 45.88
C ASP A 403 25.47 95.37 45.74
N GLN A 404 25.90 95.65 44.50
CA GLN A 404 27.03 96.55 44.24
C GLN A 404 26.74 98.00 44.70
N ASN A 405 25.50 98.48 44.55
CA ASN A 405 25.12 99.81 45.05
C ASN A 405 24.96 99.83 46.58
N PHE A 406 24.47 98.76 47.21
CA PHE A 406 24.40 98.64 48.67
C PHE A 406 25.80 98.58 49.30
N SER A 407 26.69 97.70 48.82
CA SER A 407 28.09 97.63 49.31
C SER A 407 28.86 98.94 49.11
N LYS A 408 28.61 99.67 48.02
CA LYS A 408 29.13 101.03 47.81
C LYS A 408 28.54 102.05 48.79
N THR A 409 27.26 101.91 49.15
CA THR A 409 26.59 102.76 50.15
C THR A 409 27.14 102.49 51.55
N ASP A 410 27.33 101.24 51.94
CA ASP A 410 27.95 100.86 53.22
C ASP A 410 29.41 101.32 53.32
N SER A 411 30.17 101.29 52.21
CA SER A 411 31.52 101.85 52.15
C SER A 411 31.54 103.36 52.39
N LEU A 412 30.61 104.10 51.76
CA LEU A 412 30.43 105.54 51.98
C LEU A 412 29.94 105.87 53.40
N LEU A 413 29.03 105.06 53.96
CA LEU A 413 28.56 105.19 55.33
C LEU A 413 29.69 104.92 56.34
N SER A 414 30.51 103.90 56.10
CA SER A 414 31.70 103.61 56.90
C SER A 414 32.71 104.76 56.87
N GLN A 415 32.92 105.37 55.69
CA GLN A 415 33.76 106.55 55.54
C GLN A 415 33.18 107.78 56.27
N ALA A 416 31.86 107.97 56.24
CA ALA A 416 31.18 109.04 56.97
C ALA A 416 31.28 108.85 58.49
N LEU A 417 31.12 107.62 58.99
CA LEU A 417 31.27 107.28 60.41
C LEU A 417 32.71 107.49 60.90
N LEU A 418 33.71 107.10 60.11
CA LEU A 418 35.12 107.41 60.39
C LEU A 418 35.36 108.92 60.50
N ARG A 419 34.86 109.69 59.53
CA ARG A 419 34.99 111.15 59.54
C ARG A 419 34.24 111.82 60.70
N ASN A 420 33.11 111.25 61.14
CA ASN A 420 32.40 111.75 62.32
C ASN A 420 33.21 111.50 63.60
N LYS A 421 33.86 110.34 63.71
CA LYS A 421 34.77 110.01 64.81
C LYS A 421 36.02 110.90 64.84
N GLU A 422 36.56 111.27 63.68
CA GLU A 422 37.61 112.30 63.58
C GLU A 422 37.11 113.67 64.08
N LEU A 423 35.87 114.06 63.76
CA LEU A 423 35.28 115.32 64.25
C LEU A 423 35.05 115.29 65.77
N GLU A 424 34.55 114.19 66.33
CA GLU A 424 34.41 113.98 67.78
C GLU A 424 35.76 114.07 68.50
N GLN A 425 36.81 113.46 67.94
CA GLN A 425 38.17 113.54 68.50
C GLN A 425 38.75 114.97 68.43
N ASN A 426 38.47 115.72 67.36
CA ASN A 426 38.83 117.13 67.24
C ASN A 426 38.02 118.05 68.17
N GLN A 427 36.75 117.71 68.47
CA GLN A 427 35.98 118.41 69.49
C GLN A 427 36.59 118.18 70.88
N SER A 428 36.95 116.93 71.21
CA SER A 428 37.57 116.61 72.51
C SER A 428 38.89 117.35 72.73
N SER A 429 39.74 117.50 71.71
CA SER A 429 41.00 118.25 71.82
C SER A 429 40.78 119.77 71.87
N PHE A 430 39.72 120.28 71.24
CA PHE A 430 39.31 121.69 71.36
C PHE A 430 38.74 122.02 72.75
N GLU A 431 37.99 121.10 73.36
CA GLU A 431 37.51 121.22 74.74
C GLU A 431 38.66 121.19 75.76
N GLU A 432 39.66 120.33 75.56
CA GLU A 432 40.89 120.29 76.36
C GLU A 432 41.70 121.61 76.22
N LEU A 433 41.88 122.11 74.99
CA LEU A 433 42.50 123.41 74.73
C LEU A 433 41.75 124.56 75.42
N HIS A 434 40.41 124.53 75.42
CA HIS A 434 39.57 125.51 76.13
C HIS A 434 39.74 125.44 77.65
N HIS A 435 39.92 124.24 78.20
CA HIS A 435 40.17 124.04 79.62
C HIS A 435 41.54 124.61 80.04
N ASP A 436 42.58 124.44 79.23
CA ASP A 436 43.91 125.02 79.48
C ASP A 436 43.96 126.54 79.23
N MET A 437 43.29 127.05 78.19
CA MET A 437 43.07 128.48 77.99
C MET A 437 42.42 129.12 79.23
N LYS A 438 41.47 128.44 79.86
CA LYS A 438 40.84 128.91 81.10
C LYS A 438 41.82 128.97 82.27
N LYS A 439 42.68 127.95 82.47
CA LYS A 439 43.74 127.99 83.50
C LYS A 439 44.67 129.20 83.31
N VAL A 440 45.04 129.52 82.06
CA VAL A 440 45.87 130.69 81.72
C VAL A 440 45.14 132.00 82.02
N MET A 441 43.83 132.07 81.73
CA MET A 441 43.01 133.26 82.01
C MET A 441 42.81 133.51 83.52
N ASP A 442 42.60 132.45 84.31
CA ASP A 442 42.49 132.50 85.76
C ASP A 442 43.85 132.89 86.42
N ALA A 443 44.98 132.42 85.88
CA ALA A 443 46.31 132.87 86.28
C ALA A 443 46.56 134.35 85.93
N THR A 444 46.08 134.81 84.76
CA THR A 444 46.27 136.19 84.28
C THR A 444 45.45 137.19 85.10
N THR A 445 44.21 136.86 85.45
CA THR A 445 43.37 137.72 86.30
C THR A 445 43.94 137.84 87.72
N LYS A 446 44.47 136.76 88.29
CA LYS A 446 45.23 136.81 89.55
C LYS A 446 46.45 137.74 89.47
N ARG A 447 47.20 137.68 88.37
CA ARG A 447 48.38 138.54 88.13
C ARG A 447 48.04 140.03 88.09
N ASN A 448 46.88 140.39 87.53
CA ASN A 448 46.40 141.77 87.49
C ASN A 448 46.04 142.32 88.88
N LEU A 449 45.42 141.50 89.74
CA LEU A 449 45.14 141.88 91.14
C LEU A 449 46.42 142.16 91.94
N GLU A 450 47.50 141.41 91.70
CA GLU A 450 48.80 141.66 92.35
C GLU A 450 49.39 143.03 91.95
N LEU A 451 49.30 143.39 90.66
CA LEU A 451 49.78 144.67 90.14
C LEU A 451 48.98 145.86 90.67
N GLU A 452 47.65 145.74 90.78
CA GLU A 452 46.78 146.82 91.26
C GLU A 452 47.04 147.18 92.74
N ASN A 453 47.32 146.17 93.58
CA ASN A 453 47.76 146.37 94.97
C ASN A 453 49.14 147.07 95.07
N LEU A 454 50.06 146.78 94.14
CA LEU A 454 51.35 147.47 94.06
C LEU A 454 51.20 148.97 93.70
N VAL A 455 50.26 149.29 92.82
CA VAL A 455 49.97 150.68 92.42
C VAL A 455 49.34 151.48 93.57
N GLN A 456 48.40 150.89 94.33
CA GLN A 456 47.78 151.58 95.46
C GLN A 456 48.76 151.84 96.61
N SER A 457 49.62 150.87 96.94
CA SER A 457 50.65 151.04 97.97
C SER A 457 51.73 152.06 97.58
N SER A 458 52.12 152.11 96.30
CA SER A 458 53.02 153.17 95.76
C SER A 458 52.44 154.58 95.95
N LYS A 459 51.13 154.75 95.72
CA LYS A 459 50.45 156.06 95.79
C LYS A 459 50.44 156.66 97.21
N LEU A 460 50.31 155.83 98.24
CA LEU A 460 50.42 156.25 99.65
C LEU A 460 51.84 156.66 100.04
N ALA A 461 52.87 156.08 99.40
CA ALA A 461 54.25 156.49 99.61
C ALA A 461 54.54 157.89 99.00
N GLU A 462 53.91 158.23 97.87
CA GLU A 462 54.09 159.53 97.21
C GLU A 462 53.64 160.72 98.10
N GLU A 463 52.48 160.62 98.75
CA GLU A 463 51.99 161.69 99.66
C GLU A 463 52.84 161.79 100.94
N SER A 464 53.36 160.66 101.43
CA SER A 464 54.34 160.62 102.53
C SER A 464 55.65 161.34 102.18
N LEU A 465 56.06 161.32 100.91
CA LEU A 465 57.24 162.03 100.42
C LEU A 465 56.96 163.51 100.16
N LYS A 466 55.81 163.88 99.57
CA LYS A 466 55.38 165.28 99.37
C LYS A 466 55.32 166.08 100.68
N THR A 467 54.82 165.47 101.75
CA THR A 467 54.76 166.11 103.08
C THR A 467 56.16 166.24 103.72
N LYS A 468 57.04 165.26 103.55
CA LYS A 468 58.44 165.33 104.00
C LYS A 468 59.27 166.34 103.21
N LEU A 469 59.01 166.53 101.92
CA LEU A 469 59.75 167.48 101.06
C LEU A 469 59.60 168.93 101.56
N ARG A 470 58.37 169.40 101.82
CA ARG A 470 58.14 170.73 102.43
C ARG A 470 58.83 170.90 103.80
N GLN A 471 58.92 169.82 104.58
CA GLN A 471 59.63 169.81 105.85
C GLN A 471 61.17 169.74 105.67
N SER A 472 61.65 169.34 104.49
CA SER A 472 63.07 169.32 104.11
C SER A 472 63.52 170.67 103.56
N GLU A 473 62.71 171.35 102.76
CA GLU A 473 62.97 172.71 102.24
C GLU A 473 63.16 173.70 103.41
N MET A 474 62.27 173.65 104.40
CA MET A 474 62.35 174.46 105.62
C MET A 474 63.57 174.12 106.51
N ARG A 475 64.10 172.89 106.41
CA ARG A 475 65.38 172.50 107.03
C ARG A 475 66.59 172.92 106.20
N SER A 476 66.49 172.94 104.87
CA SER A 476 67.58 173.33 103.95
C SER A 476 68.03 174.77 104.22
N PHE A 477 67.08 175.69 104.42
CA PHE A 477 67.37 177.07 104.79
C PHE A 477 68.11 177.21 106.15
N SER A 478 67.99 176.21 107.04
CA SER A 478 68.76 176.12 108.28
C SER A 478 70.06 175.29 108.15
N ALA A 479 70.16 174.43 107.15
CA ALA A 479 71.31 173.57 106.89
C ALA A 479 72.37 174.26 106.00
N GLU A 480 71.96 175.17 105.12
CA GLU A 480 72.88 176.01 104.34
C GLU A 480 73.70 176.94 105.25
N LYS A 481 73.09 177.39 106.35
CA LYS A 481 73.75 178.06 107.48
C LYS A 481 74.77 177.17 108.25
N ARG A 482 74.78 175.85 108.00
CA ARG A 482 75.63 174.84 108.66
C ARG A 482 76.55 174.07 107.71
N ASN A 483 76.31 174.06 106.40
CA ASN A 483 77.25 173.48 105.41
C ASN A 483 78.48 174.36 105.20
N MET A 484 78.43 175.63 105.63
CA MET A 484 79.59 176.48 105.86
C MET A 484 80.58 175.89 106.89
N GLU A 485 80.10 174.97 107.75
CA GLU A 485 80.76 174.46 108.97
C GLU A 485 81.33 173.04 108.79
N LEU A 486 80.90 172.28 107.76
CA LEU A 486 81.21 170.86 107.59
C LEU A 486 82.14 170.52 106.41
N LYS A 487 82.64 171.51 105.68
CA LYS A 487 83.57 171.35 104.54
C LYS A 487 85.01 171.00 104.96
N GLN A 488 85.19 170.21 106.03
CA GLN A 488 86.43 170.16 106.82
C GLN A 488 86.87 168.75 107.26
N GLN A 489 86.37 167.67 106.64
CA GLN A 489 86.61 166.28 107.11
C GLN A 489 86.97 165.25 106.02
N PHE A 490 86.03 164.39 105.59
CA PHE A 490 86.31 163.06 105.02
C PHE A 490 87.06 163.04 103.67
N ASN A 491 88.02 162.12 103.56
CA ASN A 491 88.72 161.67 102.36
C ASN A 491 89.38 160.28 102.66
N THR A 492 88.66 159.12 102.69
CA THR A 492 89.18 157.89 103.42
C THR A 492 88.56 156.44 103.18
N THR A 493 88.46 155.81 101.98
CA THR A 493 87.97 154.38 101.83
C THR A 493 88.43 153.58 100.56
N GLU A 494 88.75 152.25 100.63
CA GLU A 494 89.57 151.54 99.58
C GLU A 494 89.59 149.93 99.54
N MET A 495 89.39 149.24 98.36
CA MET A 495 89.97 147.94 97.72
C MET A 495 89.69 146.36 98.01
N ARG A 496 89.44 145.41 96.98
CA ARG A 496 89.94 143.92 96.70
C ARG A 496 89.14 142.68 95.93
N CYS A 497 89.78 141.71 95.12
CA CYS A 497 89.66 140.15 94.74
C CYS A 497 88.85 139.29 93.57
N LEU A 498 89.31 138.09 92.96
CA LEU A 498 88.72 137.08 91.86
C LEU A 498 89.30 135.53 91.58
N GLU A 499 88.79 134.64 90.58
CA GLU A 499 89.42 133.51 89.62
C GLU A 499 89.17 131.85 89.48
N ALA A 500 89.21 131.13 88.24
CA ALA A 500 89.61 129.67 87.70
C ALA A 500 88.76 128.30 87.26
N GLU A 501 89.07 127.42 86.17
CA GLU A 501 88.43 126.06 85.59
C GLU A 501 89.19 125.03 84.51
N SER A 502 88.85 123.67 84.14
CA SER A 502 89.14 122.75 82.84
C SER A 502 88.99 121.08 82.65
N GLU A 503 88.92 120.40 81.39
CA GLU A 503 89.40 119.05 80.63
C GLU A 503 88.93 117.43 80.51
N ILE A 504 89.17 116.61 79.35
CA ILE A 504 89.43 115.04 79.00
C ILE A 504 88.57 113.97 78.02
N GLU A 505 89.11 112.87 77.27
CA GLU A 505 88.43 111.82 76.24
C GLU A 505 89.10 110.40 75.60
N ASP A 506 88.36 109.36 74.93
CA ASP A 506 88.49 108.14 73.85
C ASP A 506 89.17 106.61 73.79
N LEU A 507 88.69 105.52 72.99
CA LEU A 507 89.39 104.41 72.05
C LEU A 507 88.98 102.82 71.67
N ASN A 508 89.26 102.24 70.40
CA ASN A 508 89.78 100.82 69.86
C ASN A 508 89.07 99.65 68.91
N ASN A 509 89.74 98.58 68.24
CA ASN A 509 89.34 97.58 67.07
C ASN A 509 90.06 96.10 66.77
N GLN A 510 89.64 95.09 65.85
CA GLN A 510 90.42 94.02 64.92
C GLN A 510 89.90 92.52 64.39
N ALA A 511 90.19 91.94 63.12
CA ALA A 511 90.43 90.47 62.53
C ALA A 511 89.66 89.69 61.28
N THR A 512 90.21 88.71 60.40
CA THR A 512 89.65 88.08 59.05
C THR A 512 90.17 86.69 58.28
N ALA A 513 89.57 86.13 57.11
CA ALA A 513 89.91 84.85 56.23
C ALA A 513 89.33 84.55 54.69
N THR A 514 89.63 83.43 53.89
CA THR A 514 89.27 83.01 52.38
C THR A 514 89.42 81.44 51.89
N TYR A 515 89.32 80.70 50.68
CA TYR A 515 88.79 80.52 49.19
C TYR A 515 89.04 79.02 48.52
N GLN A 516 88.84 78.33 47.29
CA GLN A 516 88.28 78.23 45.81
C GLN A 516 88.29 76.70 45.17
N SER A 517 88.12 76.05 43.91
CA SER A 517 87.85 76.13 42.36
C SER A 517 87.56 74.75 41.50
N ASN A 518 87.35 74.60 40.11
CA ASN A 518 86.99 73.32 39.23
C ASN A 518 87.30 73.20 37.60
N ALA A 519 87.04 72.07 36.80
CA ALA A 519 87.12 71.84 35.23
C ALA A 519 86.63 70.46 34.47
N GLU A 520 86.37 70.33 33.08
CA GLU A 520 85.66 69.20 32.26
C GLU A 520 85.88 68.96 30.63
N LEU A 521 85.57 67.80 29.85
CA LEU A 521 85.33 67.58 28.29
C LEU A 521 85.21 66.13 27.47
N GLU A 522 84.74 66.06 26.14
CA GLU A 522 84.83 65.12 24.85
C GLU A 522 84.24 63.60 24.59
N ASP A 523 84.07 62.82 23.41
CA ASP A 523 84.02 62.85 21.83
C ASP A 523 83.75 61.48 20.90
N LYS A 524 83.39 61.52 19.52
CA LYS A 524 83.41 60.64 18.18
C LYS A 524 82.92 59.10 17.91
N VAL A 525 82.78 58.33 16.72
CA VAL A 525 82.47 58.35 15.18
C VAL A 525 82.22 56.92 14.38
N GLN A 526 81.91 56.73 13.01
CA GLN A 526 81.42 55.44 12.26
C GLN A 526 81.57 55.20 10.63
N SER A 527 81.53 53.96 9.95
CA SER A 527 81.40 53.60 8.43
C SER A 527 81.35 52.06 7.89
N SER A 528 80.84 51.69 6.66
CA SER A 528 81.13 50.49 5.69
C SER A 528 80.50 49.01 5.81
N HIS A 529 80.48 47.98 4.87
CA HIS A 529 80.25 47.77 3.35
C HIS A 529 80.18 46.26 2.73
N SER A 530 79.32 45.95 1.68
CA SER A 530 79.29 44.94 0.49
C SER A 530 79.31 43.34 0.37
N LYS A 531 78.52 42.78 -0.62
CA LYS A 531 78.71 41.66 -1.67
C LYS A 531 78.26 40.14 -1.55
N THR A 532 78.45 39.29 -2.61
CA THR A 532 77.60 38.13 -3.09
C THR A 532 78.27 36.75 -3.50
N GLU A 533 77.45 35.66 -3.47
CA GLU A 533 77.40 34.38 -4.29
C GLU A 533 78.35 33.13 -4.19
N VAL A 534 77.72 31.93 -4.08
CA VAL A 534 78.01 30.53 -4.59
C VAL A 534 79.32 29.73 -4.30
N GLU A 535 79.21 28.53 -3.68
CA GLU A 535 79.88 27.23 -4.10
C GLU A 535 79.49 25.98 -3.23
N LYS A 536 80.10 24.80 -3.49
CA LYS A 536 79.62 23.41 -3.16
C LYS A 536 80.24 22.72 -1.91
N CYS A 537 79.65 21.60 -1.45
CA CYS A 537 80.37 20.43 -0.88
C CYS A 537 79.57 19.10 -0.92
N VAL A 538 80.25 17.93 -0.87
CA VAL A 538 79.72 16.57 -1.21
C VAL A 538 80.40 15.42 -0.43
N LYS A 539 79.70 14.28 -0.21
CA LYS A 539 80.19 12.86 -0.10
C LYS A 539 78.97 11.88 -0.11
N HIS A 540 78.84 10.89 -1.02
CA HIS A 540 79.49 9.54 -1.15
C HIS A 540 79.07 8.50 -0.09
N LYS A 541 78.86 7.19 -0.37
CA LYS A 541 79.18 6.30 -1.55
C LYS A 541 77.87 5.60 -2.08
N GLU A 542 77.70 4.40 -2.67
CA GLU A 542 78.51 3.18 -2.96
C GLU A 542 78.12 2.50 -4.33
N GLN A 543 78.33 1.18 -4.58
CA GLN A 543 78.39 0.53 -5.92
C GLN A 543 77.89 -0.95 -6.06
N GLY A 544 77.68 -1.45 -7.30
CA GLY A 544 77.19 -2.82 -7.66
C GLY A 544 77.52 -3.33 -9.11
N THR A 545 77.15 -4.59 -9.46
CA THR A 545 77.58 -5.41 -10.65
C THR A 545 76.59 -6.61 -10.93
N THR A 546 76.64 -7.58 -11.89
CA THR A 546 76.97 -7.85 -13.36
C THR A 546 76.63 -9.35 -13.67
N ALA A 547 76.49 -9.96 -14.87
CA ALA A 547 76.15 -9.64 -16.29
C ALA A 547 76.07 -10.96 -17.15
N HIS A 548 75.76 -10.88 -18.47
CA HIS A 548 75.72 -11.94 -19.55
C HIS A 548 74.61 -13.04 -19.53
N GLN A 549 74.12 -13.73 -20.61
CA GLN A 549 74.21 -13.70 -22.11
C GLN A 549 74.75 -15.01 -22.78
N SER A 550 73.91 -15.79 -23.53
CA SER A 550 74.31 -16.73 -24.63
C SER A 550 73.13 -17.49 -25.33
N ASN A 551 73.17 -17.59 -26.68
CA ASN A 551 72.73 -18.64 -27.67
C ASN A 551 71.46 -19.52 -27.49
N VAL A 552 70.69 -20.04 -28.49
CA VAL A 552 70.69 -20.19 -29.99
C VAL A 552 70.73 -21.66 -30.52
N GLU A 553 69.57 -22.11 -31.02
CA GLU A 553 69.20 -22.97 -32.19
C GLU A 553 69.83 -24.36 -32.60
N LEU A 554 68.93 -25.19 -33.19
CA LEU A 554 69.08 -26.24 -34.25
C LEU A 554 69.72 -27.63 -33.96
N GLY A 555 69.29 -28.66 -34.72
CA GLY A 555 69.84 -30.04 -34.67
C GLY A 555 69.05 -31.14 -35.41
N ASP A 556 69.41 -31.44 -36.66
CA ASP A 556 68.83 -32.40 -37.62
C ASP A 556 68.61 -33.87 -37.19
N LYS A 557 67.75 -34.61 -37.91
CA LYS A 557 68.26 -35.62 -38.87
C LYS A 557 67.31 -36.13 -39.98
N VAL A 558 67.91 -36.31 -41.15
CA VAL A 558 67.36 -36.86 -42.41
C VAL A 558 68.22 -38.08 -42.83
N GLN A 559 67.82 -38.82 -43.87
CA GLN A 559 68.50 -39.95 -44.55
C GLN A 559 68.54 -41.32 -43.85
N SER A 560 67.86 -42.29 -44.47
CA SER A 560 68.55 -43.33 -45.27
C SER A 560 67.59 -43.87 -46.36
N SER A 561 68.11 -44.59 -47.37
CA SER A 561 67.38 -44.84 -48.62
C SER A 561 67.89 -46.04 -49.45
N HIS A 562 67.00 -46.55 -50.32
CA HIS A 562 67.29 -47.25 -51.59
C HIS A 562 67.76 -48.73 -51.58
N PHE A 563 67.74 -49.28 -52.81
CA PHE A 563 68.48 -50.43 -53.35
C PHE A 563 67.86 -51.86 -53.19
N GLU A 564 67.78 -52.73 -54.21
CA GLU A 564 67.59 -52.54 -55.67
C GLU A 564 67.03 -53.83 -56.34
N THR A 565 67.33 -54.07 -57.63
CA THR A 565 66.65 -55.03 -58.54
C THR A 565 67.55 -56.21 -58.99
N GLU A 566 67.09 -56.96 -60.00
CA GLU A 566 67.71 -58.10 -60.72
C GLU A 566 67.49 -59.51 -60.15
N ASN A 567 66.57 -60.28 -60.76
CA ASN A 567 66.94 -61.28 -61.77
C ASN A 567 65.68 -61.86 -62.46
N ALA A 568 65.82 -62.33 -63.70
CA ALA A 568 64.75 -62.98 -64.47
C ALA A 568 65.36 -64.03 -65.43
N VAL A 569 64.50 -64.85 -66.05
CA VAL A 569 64.86 -65.86 -67.07
C VAL A 569 65.48 -67.17 -66.51
N THR A 570 65.02 -67.60 -65.34
CA THR A 570 64.72 -69.03 -65.06
C THR A 570 63.42 -69.48 -65.76
N GLY A 571 63.15 -68.90 -66.94
CA GLY A 571 61.83 -68.38 -67.30
C GLY A 571 60.70 -69.39 -67.44
N ALA A 572 60.76 -70.35 -68.36
CA ALA A 572 59.55 -70.99 -68.90
C ALA A 572 58.82 -71.93 -67.92
N ASP A 573 59.52 -72.90 -67.33
CA ASP A 573 58.90 -73.85 -66.39
C ASP A 573 58.59 -73.17 -65.05
N GLU A 574 59.39 -72.19 -64.64
CA GLU A 574 58.99 -71.26 -63.59
C GLU A 574 57.81 -70.40 -64.03
N PHE A 575 57.61 -70.01 -65.29
CA PHE A 575 56.43 -69.25 -65.70
C PHE A 575 55.15 -70.09 -65.66
N GLU A 576 55.20 -71.42 -65.72
CA GLU A 576 54.03 -72.28 -65.52
C GLU A 576 53.81 -72.61 -64.03
N GLN A 577 54.86 -72.88 -63.24
CA GLN A 577 54.73 -72.93 -61.77
C GLN A 577 54.37 -71.58 -61.16
N LEU A 578 54.84 -70.46 -61.71
CA LEU A 578 54.43 -69.11 -61.40
C LEU A 578 53.12 -68.75 -62.09
N LEU A 579 52.61 -69.46 -63.10
CA LEU A 579 51.22 -69.25 -63.55
C LEU A 579 50.26 -69.89 -62.57
N GLU A 580 50.53 -71.11 -62.11
CA GLU A 580 49.67 -71.77 -61.13
C GLU A 580 49.84 -71.14 -59.73
N THR A 581 51.07 -70.80 -59.33
CA THR A 581 51.32 -70.00 -58.12
C THR A 581 50.79 -68.58 -58.26
N ALA A 582 50.88 -67.91 -59.43
CA ALA A 582 50.23 -66.61 -59.61
C ALA A 582 48.71 -66.72 -59.71
N ASN A 583 48.12 -67.80 -60.22
CA ASN A 583 46.67 -67.97 -60.24
C ASN A 583 46.14 -68.23 -58.82
N TYR A 584 46.82 -69.07 -58.03
CA TYR A 584 46.53 -69.25 -56.62
C TYR A 584 46.76 -67.96 -55.83
N ARG A 585 47.86 -67.24 -56.11
CA ARG A 585 48.17 -65.93 -55.52
C ARG A 585 47.26 -64.81 -56.03
N ILE A 586 46.68 -64.92 -57.22
CA ILE A 586 45.66 -64.01 -57.75
C ILE A 586 44.36 -64.28 -57.00
N GLN A 587 43.93 -65.53 -56.82
CA GLN A 587 42.77 -65.83 -55.97
C GLN A 587 42.99 -65.39 -54.52
N GLU A 588 44.18 -65.59 -53.96
CA GLU A 588 44.55 -65.08 -52.63
C GLU A 588 44.57 -63.54 -52.60
N LEU A 589 45.13 -62.88 -53.62
CA LEU A 589 45.17 -61.42 -53.73
C LEU A 589 43.80 -60.81 -54.03
N GLU A 590 42.92 -61.50 -54.74
CA GLU A 590 41.51 -61.16 -55.00
C GLU A 590 40.68 -61.33 -53.74
N GLN A 591 40.94 -62.36 -52.93
CA GLN A 591 40.30 -62.54 -51.62
C GLN A 591 40.84 -61.52 -50.59
N LEU A 592 42.13 -61.17 -50.67
CA LEU A 592 42.72 -60.07 -49.91
C LEU A 592 42.21 -58.71 -50.42
N LEU A 593 41.97 -58.53 -51.71
CA LEU A 593 41.33 -57.33 -52.29
C LEU A 593 39.89 -57.23 -51.83
N ALA A 594 39.07 -58.27 -51.98
CA ALA A 594 37.69 -58.27 -51.53
C ALA A 594 37.55 -58.05 -50.02
N THR A 595 38.46 -58.59 -49.20
CA THR A 595 38.48 -58.30 -47.75
C THR A 595 39.09 -56.95 -47.39
N LEU A 596 39.95 -56.37 -48.23
CA LEU A 596 40.45 -55.00 -48.09
C LEU A 596 39.43 -53.97 -48.57
N GLU A 597 38.69 -54.24 -49.64
CA GLU A 597 37.56 -53.46 -50.15
C GLU A 597 36.38 -53.50 -49.18
N ALA A 598 36.08 -54.66 -48.57
CA ALA A 598 35.13 -54.75 -47.47
C ALA A 598 35.55 -53.84 -46.31
N LYS A 599 36.79 -53.98 -45.80
CA LYS A 599 37.33 -53.09 -44.75
C LYS A 599 37.38 -51.62 -45.16
N TYR A 600 37.61 -51.33 -46.44
CA TYR A 600 37.59 -49.97 -46.97
C TYR A 600 36.17 -49.41 -46.98
N ARG A 601 35.17 -50.21 -47.34
CA ARG A 601 33.75 -49.85 -47.28
C ARG A 601 33.28 -49.68 -45.84
N ASP A 602 33.69 -50.57 -44.93
CA ASP A 602 33.41 -50.46 -43.50
C ASP A 602 33.99 -49.14 -42.96
N THR A 603 35.29 -48.89 -43.17
CA THR A 603 35.94 -47.63 -42.75
C THR A 603 35.42 -46.38 -43.48
N GLU A 604 34.93 -46.49 -44.72
CA GLU A 604 34.24 -45.40 -45.43
C GLU A 604 32.87 -45.10 -44.78
N THR A 605 32.14 -46.13 -44.33
CA THR A 605 30.88 -45.92 -43.59
C THR A 605 31.12 -45.39 -42.18
N GLU A 606 32.16 -45.84 -41.48
CA GLU A 606 32.60 -45.22 -40.22
C GLU A 606 33.01 -43.76 -40.43
N LEU A 607 33.81 -43.45 -41.46
CA LEU A 607 34.22 -42.09 -41.78
C LEU A 607 33.02 -41.19 -42.09
N LYS A 608 32.01 -41.68 -42.82
CA LYS A 608 30.74 -40.96 -43.04
C LYS A 608 29.96 -40.77 -41.73
N GLN A 609 29.95 -41.76 -40.84
CA GLN A 609 29.31 -41.64 -39.53
C GLN A 609 30.04 -40.63 -38.63
N TYR A 610 31.37 -40.61 -38.62
CA TYR A 610 32.17 -39.60 -37.92
C TYR A 610 32.00 -38.22 -38.54
N SER A 611 31.93 -38.10 -39.88
CA SER A 611 31.60 -36.83 -40.54
C SER A 611 30.23 -36.31 -40.12
N GLY A 612 29.21 -37.16 -40.04
CA GLY A 612 27.89 -36.79 -39.55
C GLY A 612 27.90 -36.33 -38.08
N LYS A 613 28.65 -37.03 -37.22
CA LYS A 613 28.88 -36.62 -35.81
C LYS A 613 29.59 -35.27 -35.72
N VAL A 614 30.60 -35.02 -36.56
CA VAL A 614 31.33 -33.74 -36.61
C VAL A 614 30.40 -32.61 -37.08
N SER A 615 29.58 -32.81 -38.10
CA SER A 615 28.59 -31.81 -38.54
C SER A 615 27.53 -31.53 -37.47
N ALA A 616 27.07 -32.54 -36.74
CA ALA A 616 26.13 -32.36 -35.62
C ALA A 616 26.75 -31.54 -34.48
N LEU A 617 27.99 -31.86 -34.08
CA LEU A 617 28.74 -31.09 -33.08
C LEU A 617 29.04 -29.66 -33.53
N PHE A 618 29.25 -29.43 -34.84
CA PHE A 618 29.44 -28.09 -35.38
C PHE A 618 28.17 -27.24 -35.25
N ALA A 619 27.01 -27.78 -35.62
CA ALA A 619 25.73 -27.12 -35.46
C ALA A 619 25.36 -26.89 -33.98
N GLU A 620 25.75 -27.82 -33.08
CA GLU A 620 25.60 -27.64 -31.63
C GLU A 620 26.50 -26.50 -31.11
N ILE A 621 27.75 -26.40 -31.56
CA ILE A 621 28.66 -25.30 -31.23
C ILE A 621 28.13 -23.96 -31.75
N GLU A 622 27.65 -23.89 -32.99
CA GLU A 622 27.01 -22.69 -33.56
C GLU A 622 25.78 -22.26 -32.74
N ALA A 623 24.96 -23.21 -32.29
CA ALA A 623 23.82 -22.93 -31.40
C ALA A 623 24.27 -22.43 -30.01
N TYR A 624 25.35 -22.98 -29.44
CA TYR A 624 25.93 -22.46 -28.19
C TYR A 624 26.54 -21.07 -28.37
N GLN A 625 27.16 -20.76 -29.50
CA GLN A 625 27.69 -19.41 -29.79
C GLN A 625 26.56 -18.40 -29.93
N ALA A 626 25.54 -18.68 -30.74
CA ALA A 626 24.37 -17.81 -30.88
C ALA A 626 23.64 -17.61 -29.53
N ARG A 627 23.57 -18.64 -28.69
CA ARG A 627 23.05 -18.54 -27.31
C ARG A 627 23.94 -17.67 -26.42
N SER A 628 25.26 -17.76 -26.55
CA SER A 628 26.21 -16.93 -25.80
C SER A 628 26.10 -15.46 -26.20
N GLU A 629 26.05 -15.15 -27.49
CA GLU A 629 25.88 -13.79 -28.01
C GLU A 629 24.54 -13.18 -27.56
N SER A 630 23.46 -13.97 -27.60
CA SER A 630 22.15 -13.55 -27.07
C SER A 630 22.18 -13.30 -25.57
N LEU A 631 22.90 -14.10 -24.79
CA LEU A 631 22.97 -13.96 -23.33
C LEU A 631 23.86 -12.77 -22.94
N GLU A 632 24.95 -12.53 -23.66
CA GLU A 632 25.82 -11.36 -23.48
C GLU A 632 25.10 -10.05 -23.86
N SER A 633 24.25 -10.06 -24.90
CA SER A 633 23.36 -8.93 -25.21
C SER A 633 22.35 -8.64 -24.09
N VAL A 634 21.78 -9.67 -23.45
CA VAL A 634 20.90 -9.51 -22.28
C VAL A 634 21.69 -9.00 -21.07
N LEU A 635 22.93 -9.46 -20.88
CA LEU A 635 23.83 -9.00 -19.81
C LEU A 635 24.21 -7.53 -19.99
N GLN A 636 24.48 -7.07 -21.22
CA GLN A 636 24.71 -5.66 -21.50
C GLN A 636 23.46 -4.81 -21.17
N ALA A 637 22.27 -5.23 -21.62
CA ALA A 637 21.03 -4.51 -21.33
C ALA A 637 20.72 -4.47 -19.81
N ALA A 638 21.09 -5.52 -19.06
CA ALA A 638 20.99 -5.54 -17.60
C ALA A 638 21.96 -4.54 -16.94
N ASN A 639 23.22 -4.48 -17.39
CA ASN A 639 24.21 -3.51 -16.90
C ASN A 639 23.82 -2.07 -17.22
N GLU A 640 23.26 -1.81 -18.41
CA GLU A 640 22.71 -0.50 -18.78
C GLU A 640 21.55 -0.10 -17.85
N LYS A 641 20.67 -1.04 -17.50
CA LYS A 641 19.62 -0.82 -16.50
C LYS A 641 20.14 -0.65 -15.07
N GLU A 642 21.20 -1.33 -14.67
CA GLU A 642 21.85 -1.12 -13.38
C GLU A 642 22.44 0.30 -13.28
N SER A 643 23.02 0.82 -14.38
CA SER A 643 23.48 2.21 -14.45
C SER A 643 22.32 3.20 -14.32
N GLU A 644 21.22 3.03 -15.07
CA GLU A 644 20.04 3.90 -14.95
C GLU A 644 19.44 3.90 -13.54
N LEU A 645 19.36 2.72 -12.90
CA LEU A 645 18.87 2.58 -11.52
C LEU A 645 19.83 3.23 -10.51
N THR A 646 21.14 3.18 -10.75
CA THR A 646 22.14 3.84 -9.92
C THR A 646 22.03 5.36 -10.03
N ASP A 647 21.91 5.91 -11.24
CA ASP A 647 21.69 7.35 -11.46
C ASP A 647 20.38 7.83 -10.82
N ALA A 648 19.30 7.03 -10.92
CA ALA A 648 18.01 7.31 -10.28
C ALA A 648 18.10 7.24 -8.74
N LEU A 649 18.88 6.31 -8.19
CA LEU A 649 19.14 6.21 -6.75
C LEU A 649 19.93 7.41 -6.24
N ASP A 650 20.99 7.83 -6.94
CA ASP A 650 21.78 9.01 -6.58
C ASP A 650 20.96 10.31 -6.67
N ALA A 651 20.09 10.45 -7.68
CA ALA A 651 19.11 11.52 -7.74
C ALA A 651 18.15 11.49 -6.53
N THR A 652 17.65 10.31 -6.16
CA THR A 652 16.76 10.12 -5.00
C THR A 652 17.48 10.44 -3.67
N ILE A 653 18.75 10.05 -3.51
CA ILE A 653 19.57 10.37 -2.34
C ILE A 653 19.80 11.88 -2.24
N LYS A 654 20.06 12.54 -3.37
CA LYS A 654 20.25 13.99 -3.46
C LYS A 654 18.97 14.75 -3.08
N ASP A 655 17.81 14.26 -3.50
CA ASP A 655 16.52 14.87 -3.20
C ASP A 655 16.05 14.58 -1.77
N ARG A 656 16.30 13.36 -1.26
CA ARG A 656 16.16 13.03 0.17
C ARG A 656 16.99 13.99 1.03
N LYS A 657 18.22 14.31 0.61
CA LYS A 657 19.08 15.27 1.32
C LYS A 657 18.53 16.72 1.27
N LYS A 658 18.00 17.19 0.13
CA LYS A 658 17.29 18.49 0.07
C LYS A 658 16.11 18.52 1.06
N LEU A 659 15.36 17.43 1.15
CA LEU A 659 14.21 17.30 2.06
C LEU A 659 14.66 17.31 3.53
N GLU A 660 15.76 16.63 3.85
CA GLU A 660 16.40 16.61 5.17
C GLU A 660 16.93 18.00 5.56
N ASP A 661 17.60 18.72 4.64
CA ASP A 661 18.03 20.10 4.83
C ASP A 661 16.84 21.06 5.06
N LEU A 662 15.75 20.93 4.29
CA LEU A 662 14.51 21.69 4.49
C LEU A 662 13.84 21.38 5.84
N SER A 663 13.77 20.11 6.22
CA SER A 663 13.23 19.67 7.52
C SER A 663 14.04 20.24 8.68
N ASN A 664 15.37 20.31 8.55
CA ASN A 664 16.24 20.92 9.56
C ASN A 664 16.03 22.44 9.66
N ILE A 665 15.81 23.14 8.53
CA ILE A 665 15.44 24.57 8.52
C ILE A 665 14.08 24.78 9.21
N GLN A 666 13.09 23.94 8.92
CA GLN A 666 11.73 24.04 9.47
C GLN A 666 11.70 23.71 10.98
N ALA A 667 12.44 22.68 11.42
CA ALA A 667 12.61 22.37 12.84
C ALA A 667 13.31 23.52 13.61
N LYS A 668 14.29 24.18 13.00
CA LYS A 668 14.91 25.38 13.57
C LYS A 668 13.92 26.55 13.67
N SER A 669 13.10 26.77 12.63
CA SER A 669 12.04 27.79 12.65
C SER A 669 10.97 27.51 13.72
N LEU A 670 10.65 26.23 13.98
CA LEU A 670 9.79 25.82 15.08
C LEU A 670 10.42 26.16 16.43
N SER A 671 11.69 25.78 16.65
CA SER A 671 12.40 26.12 17.87
C SER A 671 12.50 27.64 18.11
N GLU A 672 12.70 28.44 17.06
CA GLU A 672 12.70 29.91 17.15
C GLU A 672 11.30 30.45 17.52
N ALA A 673 10.22 29.85 17.02
CA ALA A 673 8.84 30.19 17.38
C ALA A 673 8.48 29.75 18.82
N GLU A 674 8.89 28.56 19.26
CA GLU A 674 8.73 28.07 20.63
C GLU A 674 9.44 28.97 21.65
N ASN A 675 10.67 29.40 21.35
CA ASN A 675 11.39 30.39 22.16
C ASN A 675 10.64 31.73 22.22
N LEU A 676 10.03 32.17 21.12
CA LEU A 676 9.23 33.40 21.09
C LEU A 676 7.96 33.25 21.95
N ILE A 677 7.26 32.12 21.87
CA ILE A 677 6.10 31.77 22.70
C ILE A 677 6.51 31.73 24.18
N GLN A 678 7.65 31.13 24.52
CA GLN A 678 8.15 31.07 25.89
C GLN A 678 8.46 32.47 26.46
N ILE A 679 9.01 33.37 25.64
CA ILE A 679 9.22 34.78 25.99
C ILE A 679 7.89 35.51 26.22
N LEU A 680 6.87 35.26 25.37
CA LEU A 680 5.54 35.84 25.53
C LEU A 680 4.82 35.33 26.79
N GLN A 681 4.87 34.03 27.07
CA GLN A 681 4.36 33.44 28.31
C GLN A 681 5.04 34.04 29.55
N ASN A 682 6.37 34.19 29.52
CA ASN A 682 7.13 34.79 30.62
C ASN A 682 6.76 36.28 30.82
N LYS A 683 6.55 37.04 29.73
CA LYS A 683 6.01 38.40 29.80
C LYS A 683 4.60 38.43 30.40
N LEU A 684 3.69 37.57 29.93
CA LEU A 684 2.31 37.48 30.41
C LEU A 684 2.28 37.17 31.92
N LYS A 685 3.08 36.20 32.38
CA LYS A 685 3.24 35.85 33.79
C LYS A 685 3.80 37.03 34.62
N SER A 686 4.71 37.81 34.06
CA SER A 686 5.21 39.05 34.70
C SER A 686 4.19 40.19 34.73
N PHE A 687 3.21 40.21 33.82
CA PHE A 687 2.09 41.15 33.87
C PHE A 687 1.02 40.70 34.86
N GLY A 688 0.72 39.39 34.94
CA GLY A 688 -0.17 38.81 35.95
C GLY A 688 0.27 39.20 37.38
N ALA A 689 1.53 38.93 37.74
CA ALA A 689 2.06 39.28 39.06
C ALA A 689 2.07 40.80 39.35
N LYS A 690 2.13 41.66 38.31
CA LYS A 690 2.00 43.12 38.46
C LYS A 690 0.54 43.57 38.63
N LEU A 691 -0.40 42.90 37.97
CA LEU A 691 -1.84 43.14 38.11
C LEU A 691 -2.30 42.72 39.50
N GLU A 692 -1.90 41.52 39.94
CA GLU A 692 -2.14 40.95 41.27
C GLU A 692 -1.62 41.88 42.37
N SER A 693 -0.38 42.37 42.28
CA SER A 693 0.18 43.35 43.24
C SER A 693 -0.48 44.74 43.16
N ALA A 694 -1.01 45.14 41.99
CA ALA A 694 -1.80 46.37 41.88
C ALA A 694 -3.20 46.21 42.51
N GLU A 695 -3.80 45.03 42.40
CA GLU A 695 -5.05 44.69 43.06
C GLU A 695 -4.89 44.60 44.58
N GLU A 696 -3.82 43.98 45.10
CA GLU A 696 -3.47 44.02 46.52
C GLU A 696 -3.37 45.47 47.04
N GLN A 697 -2.71 46.36 46.28
CA GLN A 697 -2.61 47.78 46.63
C GLN A 697 -3.97 48.50 46.60
N LEU A 698 -4.84 48.16 45.64
CA LEU A 698 -6.19 48.72 45.54
C LEU A 698 -7.08 48.24 46.72
N GLN A 699 -7.02 46.96 47.07
CA GLN A 699 -7.73 46.39 48.22
C GLN A 699 -7.22 47.01 49.52
N ALA A 700 -5.90 47.13 49.71
CA ALA A 700 -5.29 47.80 50.86
C ALA A 700 -5.66 49.30 50.94
N SER A 701 -5.82 49.98 49.81
CA SER A 701 -6.35 51.34 49.75
C SER A 701 -7.80 51.40 50.23
N SER A 702 -8.67 50.49 49.75
CA SER A 702 -10.07 50.41 50.17
C SER A 702 -10.25 50.10 51.66
N LEU A 703 -9.31 49.37 52.27
CA LEU A 703 -9.29 49.10 53.71
C LEU A 703 -8.90 50.36 54.51
N ARG A 704 -7.92 51.14 54.03
CA ARG A 704 -7.58 52.45 54.63
C ARG A 704 -8.70 53.47 54.47
N GLU A 705 -9.42 53.45 53.34
CA GLU A 705 -10.60 54.30 53.14
C GLU A 705 -11.70 53.96 54.15
N LYS A 706 -12.01 52.67 54.34
CA LYS A 706 -12.96 52.20 55.38
C LYS A 706 -12.51 52.62 56.79
N GLU A 707 -11.22 52.45 57.12
CA GLU A 707 -10.66 52.86 58.42
C GLU A 707 -10.72 54.38 58.65
N LEU A 708 -10.53 55.19 57.60
CA LEU A 708 -10.69 56.64 57.65
C LEU A 708 -12.16 57.05 57.82
N VAL A 709 -13.09 56.39 57.13
CA VAL A 709 -14.54 56.60 57.32
C VAL A 709 -14.99 56.21 58.73
N GLU A 710 -14.41 55.18 59.33
CA GLU A 710 -14.65 54.78 60.73
C GLU A 710 -14.13 55.82 61.74
N LYS A 711 -12.94 56.41 61.48
CA LYS A 711 -12.36 57.51 62.26
C LYS A 711 -13.15 58.82 62.11
N LEU A 712 -13.72 59.09 60.94
CA LEU A 712 -14.63 60.21 60.72
C LEU A 712 -15.98 60.00 61.44
N ARG A 713 -16.47 58.75 61.51
CA ARG A 713 -17.71 58.41 62.24
C ARG A 713 -17.56 58.64 63.75
N SER A 714 -16.50 58.09 64.34
CA SER A 714 -16.22 58.21 65.78
C SER A 714 -15.89 59.65 66.21
N THR A 715 -15.21 60.44 65.39
CA THR A 715 -15.02 61.88 65.67
C THR A 715 -16.32 62.69 65.48
N GLY A 716 -17.21 62.29 64.57
CA GLY A 716 -18.57 62.84 64.47
C GLY A 716 -19.45 62.52 65.68
N GLU A 717 -19.31 61.33 66.27
CA GLU A 717 -20.00 60.92 67.49
C GLU A 717 -19.49 61.69 68.72
N GLN A 718 -18.19 61.98 68.79
CA GLN A 718 -17.61 62.87 69.82
C GLN A 718 -18.21 64.29 69.74
N LEU A 719 -18.22 64.90 68.55
CA LEU A 719 -18.81 66.22 68.29
C LEU A 719 -20.29 66.31 68.71
N LYS A 720 -21.04 65.22 68.54
CA LYS A 720 -22.46 65.10 68.91
C LYS A 720 -22.67 65.16 70.43
N HIS A 721 -21.65 64.83 71.23
CA HIS A 721 -21.72 64.90 72.68
C HIS A 721 -21.42 66.32 73.21
N ASP A 722 -20.52 67.06 72.56
CA ASP A 722 -20.17 68.44 72.91
C ASP A 722 -21.27 69.44 72.47
N GLY A 723 -21.87 69.23 71.29
CA GLY A 723 -22.94 70.10 70.78
C GLY A 723 -24.15 70.23 71.72
N LYS A 724 -24.44 69.18 72.50
CA LYS A 724 -25.53 69.15 73.48
C LYS A 724 -25.32 70.08 74.68
N ALA A 725 -24.08 70.50 74.96
CA ALA A 725 -23.79 71.53 75.96
C ALA A 725 -23.91 72.96 75.40
N VAL A 726 -24.03 73.12 74.08
CA VAL A 726 -24.13 74.42 73.39
C VAL A 726 -25.60 74.81 73.17
N GLU A 727 -26.51 73.84 72.98
CA GLU A 727 -27.95 74.08 72.80
C GLU A 727 -28.57 74.90 73.95
N ASP A 728 -28.25 74.58 75.21
CA ASP A 728 -28.75 75.30 76.38
C ASP A 728 -28.35 76.79 76.41
N ILE A 729 -27.16 77.12 75.87
CA ILE A 729 -26.68 78.51 75.76
C ILE A 729 -27.30 79.21 74.54
N ASN A 730 -27.49 78.49 73.43
CA ASN A 730 -27.92 79.08 72.16
C ASN A 730 -29.37 79.58 72.17
N THR A 731 -30.21 79.12 73.11
CA THR A 731 -31.54 79.70 73.38
C THR A 731 -31.50 81.20 73.69
N ARG A 732 -30.35 81.75 74.09
CA ARG A 732 -30.14 83.18 74.37
C ARG A 732 -29.73 84.01 73.15
N ASN A 733 -29.34 83.40 72.03
CA ASN A 733 -28.88 84.09 70.81
C ASN A 733 -29.98 84.35 69.76
N LEU A 734 -31.25 84.32 70.17
CA LEU A 734 -32.43 84.65 69.35
C LEU A 734 -32.43 86.08 68.77
N GLU A 735 -31.49 86.94 69.17
CA GLU A 735 -31.41 88.34 68.71
C GLU A 735 -30.66 88.52 67.37
N MET A 736 -29.80 87.57 66.97
CA MET A 736 -28.91 87.74 65.79
C MET A 736 -29.52 87.31 64.44
N ASN A 737 -30.79 87.62 64.22
CA ASN A 737 -31.54 87.37 62.97
C ASN A 737 -31.07 88.18 61.74
N SER A 738 -29.85 88.75 61.78
CA SER A 738 -29.30 89.61 60.71
C SER A 738 -28.39 88.88 59.71
N LEU A 739 -28.01 87.62 59.96
CA LEU A 739 -27.01 86.89 59.16
C LEU A 739 -27.62 85.88 58.16
N ASN A 740 -28.95 85.78 58.09
CA ASN A 740 -29.62 84.71 57.35
C ASN A 740 -29.71 84.91 55.82
N GLU A 741 -29.31 86.07 55.29
CA GLU A 741 -29.40 86.39 53.85
C GLU A 741 -28.22 85.85 53.00
N SER A 742 -27.18 85.32 53.66
CA SER A 742 -25.98 84.81 52.98
C SER A 742 -26.01 83.31 52.66
N LEU A 743 -26.84 82.53 53.35
CA LEU A 743 -26.72 81.05 53.37
C LEU A 743 -27.36 80.35 52.16
N ASP A 744 -28.51 80.85 51.68
CA ASP A 744 -29.30 80.23 50.60
C ASP A 744 -28.57 80.15 49.24
N LYS A 745 -27.47 80.90 49.06
CA LYS A 745 -26.71 80.94 47.79
C LYS A 745 -25.61 79.88 47.70
N ASP A 746 -25.09 79.39 48.83
CA ASP A 746 -24.01 78.39 48.88
C ASP A 746 -24.57 76.95 48.84
N THR A 747 -25.65 76.69 49.57
CA THR A 747 -26.32 75.38 49.64
C THR A 747 -26.84 74.93 48.27
N GLY A 748 -27.48 75.84 47.52
CA GLY A 748 -28.02 75.57 46.19
C GLY A 748 -26.95 75.24 45.13
N PHE A 749 -25.73 75.78 45.26
CA PHE A 749 -24.63 75.49 44.33
C PHE A 749 -24.07 74.07 44.57
N LYS A 750 -23.78 73.73 45.83
CA LYS A 750 -23.24 72.43 46.23
C LYS A 750 -24.20 71.27 45.93
N PHE A 751 -25.51 71.47 46.10
CA PHE A 751 -26.51 70.46 45.72
C PHE A 751 -26.54 70.21 44.20
N LYS A 752 -26.39 71.26 43.38
CA LYS A 752 -26.31 71.13 41.92
C LYS A 752 -25.06 70.39 41.47
N GLU A 753 -23.91 70.68 42.07
CA GLU A 753 -22.66 69.98 41.77
C GLU A 753 -22.73 68.49 42.15
N ALA A 754 -23.27 68.18 43.34
CA ALA A 754 -23.48 66.80 43.78
C ALA A 754 -24.43 66.04 42.84
N THR A 755 -25.51 66.67 42.37
CA THR A 755 -26.45 66.08 41.40
C THR A 755 -25.77 65.80 40.06
N LEU A 756 -24.95 66.71 39.54
CA LEU A 756 -24.20 66.50 38.30
C LEU A 756 -23.17 65.37 38.42
N ARG A 757 -22.42 65.30 39.53
CA ARG A 757 -21.47 64.21 39.81
C ARG A 757 -22.19 62.85 39.96
N PHE A 758 -23.38 62.82 40.57
CA PHE A 758 -24.18 61.60 40.67
C PHE A 758 -24.64 61.12 39.30
N ASN A 759 -25.24 62.00 38.49
CA ASN A 759 -25.71 61.67 37.14
C ASN A 759 -24.55 61.18 36.25
N GLN A 760 -23.36 61.80 36.35
CA GLN A 760 -22.17 61.36 35.64
C GLN A 760 -21.78 59.92 36.03
N LYS A 761 -21.75 59.61 37.33
CA LYS A 761 -21.47 58.25 37.81
C LYS A 761 -22.56 57.24 37.42
N GLU A 762 -23.81 57.66 37.29
CA GLU A 762 -24.88 56.79 36.79
C GLU A 762 -24.70 56.46 35.30
N SER A 763 -24.23 57.41 34.47
CA SER A 763 -23.84 57.13 33.09
C SER A 763 -22.59 56.25 32.99
N GLU A 764 -21.56 56.48 33.82
CA GLU A 764 -20.36 55.63 33.89
C GLU A 764 -20.73 54.19 34.29
N PHE A 765 -21.68 54.01 35.21
CA PHE A 765 -22.18 52.70 35.63
C PHE A 765 -23.00 52.00 34.52
N LYS A 766 -23.80 52.74 33.75
CA LYS A 766 -24.54 52.18 32.60
C LYS A 766 -23.60 51.71 31.49
N GLU A 767 -22.60 52.52 31.12
CA GLU A 767 -21.61 52.12 30.10
C GLU A 767 -20.80 50.88 30.53
N LEU A 768 -20.47 50.76 31.83
CA LEU A 768 -19.84 49.56 32.39
C LEU A 768 -20.77 48.35 32.40
N HIS A 769 -22.05 48.53 32.70
CA HIS A 769 -23.04 47.44 32.69
C HIS A 769 -23.28 46.91 31.28
N GLU A 770 -23.43 47.81 30.29
CA GLU A 770 -23.59 47.47 28.87
C GLU A 770 -22.33 46.74 28.33
N LYS A 771 -21.12 47.18 28.72
CA LYS A 771 -19.87 46.46 28.41
C LYS A 771 -19.79 45.08 29.06
N LEU A 772 -20.23 44.94 30.31
CA LEU A 772 -20.22 43.66 31.02
C LEU A 772 -21.19 42.68 30.37
N GLN A 773 -22.41 43.12 30.04
CA GLN A 773 -23.39 42.33 29.29
C GLN A 773 -22.84 41.88 27.92
N PHE A 774 -22.24 42.79 27.15
CA PHE A 774 -21.63 42.45 25.85
C PHE A 774 -20.50 41.41 25.97
N LEU A 775 -19.68 41.49 27.04
CA LEU A 775 -18.63 40.49 27.29
C LEU A 775 -19.20 39.14 27.75
N GLU A 776 -20.34 39.14 28.43
CA GLU A 776 -21.02 37.92 28.89
C GLU A 776 -21.76 37.22 27.73
N GLU A 777 -22.42 37.98 26.86
CA GLU A 777 -22.96 37.51 25.57
C GLU A 777 -21.87 36.99 24.61
N GLN A 778 -20.70 37.64 24.58
CA GLN A 778 -19.56 37.17 23.80
C GLN A 778 -18.92 35.90 24.41
N LYS A 779 -18.94 35.76 25.74
CA LYS A 779 -18.49 34.55 26.42
C LYS A 779 -19.36 33.35 26.08
N THR A 780 -20.69 33.48 26.15
CA THR A 780 -21.60 32.38 25.80
C THR A 780 -21.42 31.97 24.34
N LEU A 781 -21.29 32.92 23.41
CA LEU A 781 -21.09 32.63 22.00
C LEU A 781 -19.78 31.84 21.72
N TYR A 782 -18.71 32.10 22.48
CA TYR A 782 -17.49 31.28 22.41
C TYR A 782 -17.61 29.91 23.11
N GLU A 783 -18.42 29.79 24.17
CA GLU A 783 -18.71 28.50 24.81
C GLU A 783 -19.58 27.61 23.89
N ASP A 784 -20.55 28.19 23.20
CA ASP A 784 -21.37 27.52 22.19
C ASP A 784 -20.52 27.03 21.01
N GLN A 785 -19.64 27.88 20.45
CA GLN A 785 -18.70 27.48 19.41
C GLN A 785 -17.70 26.39 19.86
N ALA A 786 -17.27 26.42 21.12
CA ALA A 786 -16.42 25.37 21.68
C ALA A 786 -17.18 24.04 21.88
N PHE A 787 -18.49 24.08 22.09
CA PHE A 787 -19.34 22.89 22.14
C PHE A 787 -19.59 22.32 20.74
N GLU A 788 -20.01 23.17 19.79
CA GLU A 788 -20.31 22.82 18.40
C GLU A 788 -19.09 22.19 17.70
N THR A 789 -17.90 22.80 17.82
CA THR A 789 -16.65 22.24 17.26
C THR A 789 -16.20 20.96 17.96
N ASN A 790 -16.52 20.76 19.24
CA ASN A 790 -16.22 19.51 19.95
C ASN A 790 -17.17 18.38 19.52
N GLU A 791 -18.42 18.70 19.15
CA GLU A 791 -19.37 17.75 18.57
C GLU A 791 -18.99 17.36 17.12
N GLU A 792 -18.55 18.32 16.29
CA GLU A 792 -17.93 18.02 14.99
C GLU A 792 -16.71 17.08 15.12
N VAL A 793 -15.82 17.34 16.08
CA VAL A 793 -14.64 16.50 16.34
C VAL A 793 -15.03 15.10 16.83
N ALA A 794 -16.08 14.98 17.65
CA ALA A 794 -16.59 13.68 18.09
C ALA A 794 -17.18 12.87 16.92
N SER A 795 -17.93 13.53 16.02
CA SER A 795 -18.48 12.92 14.80
C SER A 795 -17.38 12.44 13.85
N LEU A 796 -16.41 13.31 13.53
CA LEU A 796 -15.26 12.97 12.69
C LEU A 796 -14.42 11.84 13.28
N LYS A 797 -14.27 11.76 14.61
CA LYS A 797 -13.59 10.63 15.28
C LYS A 797 -14.36 9.32 15.09
N ALA A 798 -15.68 9.33 15.24
CA ALA A 798 -16.50 8.13 15.05
C ALA A 798 -16.48 7.66 13.59
N GLU A 799 -16.51 8.58 12.62
CA GLU A 799 -16.38 8.26 11.20
C GLU A 799 -14.98 7.72 10.85
N LEU A 800 -13.92 8.24 11.48
CA LEU A 800 -12.56 7.72 11.34
C LEU A 800 -12.43 6.30 11.92
N GLU A 801 -12.99 6.02 13.11
CA GLU A 801 -13.02 4.67 13.69
C GLU A 801 -13.83 3.70 12.81
N ALA A 802 -14.97 4.12 12.26
CA ALA A 802 -15.76 3.31 11.33
C ALA A 802 -15.02 3.03 10.01
N ASN A 803 -14.29 4.00 9.47
CA ASN A 803 -13.48 3.82 8.27
C ASN A 803 -12.23 2.96 8.53
N ALA A 804 -11.62 3.04 9.71
CA ALA A 804 -10.55 2.13 10.12
C ALA A 804 -11.02 0.66 10.18
N MET A 805 -12.21 0.39 10.71
CA MET A 805 -12.80 -0.96 10.70
C MET A 805 -13.05 -1.47 9.27
N LYS A 806 -13.58 -0.62 8.37
CA LYS A 806 -13.73 -0.98 6.94
C LYS A 806 -12.38 -1.31 6.30
N LEU A 807 -11.35 -0.52 6.59
CA LEU A 807 -10.02 -0.70 6.02
C LEU A 807 -9.43 -2.05 6.44
N VAL A 808 -9.51 -2.42 7.73
CA VAL A 808 -9.13 -3.76 8.22
C VAL A 808 -9.95 -4.87 7.55
N SER A 809 -11.26 -4.68 7.32
CA SER A 809 -12.08 -5.68 6.62
C SER A 809 -11.70 -5.86 5.14
N LEU A 810 -11.21 -4.79 4.49
CA LEU A 810 -10.69 -4.84 3.12
C LEU A 810 -9.31 -5.47 3.07
N ASP A 811 -8.43 -5.17 4.03
CA ASP A 811 -7.10 -5.77 4.16
C ASP A 811 -7.21 -7.29 4.30
N ASN A 812 -8.06 -7.76 5.23
CA ASN A 812 -8.38 -9.19 5.39
C ASN A 812 -8.93 -9.82 4.09
N LYS A 813 -9.77 -9.10 3.33
CA LYS A 813 -10.37 -9.61 2.08
C LYS A 813 -9.35 -9.64 0.93
N VAL A 814 -8.39 -8.73 0.91
CA VAL A 814 -7.23 -8.76 0.01
C VAL A 814 -6.29 -9.92 0.37
N GLU A 815 -6.09 -10.19 1.66
CA GLU A 815 -5.28 -11.32 2.13
C GLU A 815 -5.93 -12.67 1.79
N GLU A 816 -7.25 -12.82 1.94
CA GLU A 816 -8.02 -13.96 1.41
C GLU A 816 -7.89 -14.12 -0.11
N LEU A 817 -8.02 -13.04 -0.88
CA LEU A 817 -7.91 -13.10 -2.35
C LEU A 817 -6.49 -13.45 -2.81
N ASN A 818 -5.45 -12.98 -2.11
CA ASN A 818 -4.07 -13.36 -2.40
C ASN A 818 -3.81 -14.84 -2.09
N GLN A 819 -4.39 -15.38 -1.01
CA GLN A 819 -4.36 -16.81 -0.69
C GLN A 819 -5.05 -17.64 -1.80
N GLU A 820 -6.23 -17.21 -2.24
CA GLU A 820 -7.03 -17.88 -3.28
C GLU A 820 -6.33 -17.84 -4.66
N VAL A 821 -5.66 -16.74 -5.00
CA VAL A 821 -4.81 -16.63 -6.20
C VAL A 821 -3.63 -17.60 -6.14
N LEU A 822 -2.88 -17.65 -5.03
CA LEU A 822 -1.74 -18.58 -4.86
C LEU A 822 -2.16 -20.05 -4.97
N GLU A 823 -3.33 -20.41 -4.42
CA GLU A 823 -3.88 -21.76 -4.57
C GLU A 823 -4.35 -22.06 -6.00
N SER A 824 -4.81 -21.05 -6.74
CA SER A 824 -5.16 -21.17 -8.16
C SER A 824 -3.93 -21.33 -9.06
N ASP A 825 -2.85 -20.59 -8.79
CA ASP A 825 -1.58 -20.68 -9.53
C ASP A 825 -0.92 -22.05 -9.33
N LEU A 826 -0.87 -22.55 -8.08
CA LEU A 826 -0.38 -23.90 -7.77
C LEU A 826 -1.20 -24.98 -8.48
N ARG A 827 -2.53 -24.81 -8.58
CA ARG A 827 -3.40 -25.74 -9.32
C ARG A 827 -3.17 -25.65 -10.83
N ALA A 828 -2.93 -24.47 -11.37
CA ALA A 828 -2.60 -24.27 -12.78
C ALA A 828 -1.23 -24.90 -13.14
N GLU A 829 -0.22 -24.74 -12.30
CA GLU A 829 1.10 -25.39 -12.45
C GLU A 829 0.99 -26.92 -12.38
N GLN A 830 0.20 -27.45 -11.43
CA GLN A 830 -0.10 -28.89 -11.37
C GLN A 830 -0.76 -29.41 -12.66
N ILE A 831 -1.78 -28.69 -13.17
CA ILE A 831 -2.46 -29.05 -14.43
C ILE A 831 -1.49 -28.94 -15.63
N SER A 832 -0.57 -27.98 -15.63
CA SER A 832 0.46 -27.87 -16.66
C SER A 832 1.40 -29.08 -16.67
N LEU A 833 1.90 -29.50 -15.50
CA LEU A 833 2.76 -30.67 -15.35
C LEU A 833 2.04 -31.98 -15.72
N GLU A 834 0.76 -32.11 -15.39
CA GLU A 834 -0.06 -33.27 -15.80
C GLU A 834 -0.28 -33.28 -17.32
N ASN A 835 -0.52 -32.12 -17.95
CA ASN A 835 -0.61 -32.00 -19.40
C ASN A 835 0.72 -32.32 -20.11
N GLU A 836 1.87 -31.92 -19.58
CA GLU A 836 3.18 -32.31 -20.12
C GLU A 836 3.40 -33.83 -20.01
N LEU A 837 3.08 -34.44 -18.86
CA LEU A 837 3.17 -35.88 -18.67
C LEU A 837 2.25 -36.66 -19.63
N MET A 838 1.04 -36.14 -19.86
CA MET A 838 0.09 -36.69 -20.84
C MET A 838 0.58 -36.50 -22.28
N ALA A 839 1.21 -35.36 -22.62
CA ALA A 839 1.81 -35.13 -23.94
C ALA A 839 2.98 -36.08 -24.22
N VAL A 840 3.87 -36.30 -23.24
CA VAL A 840 4.95 -37.30 -23.31
C VAL A 840 4.38 -38.72 -23.47
N THR A 841 3.33 -39.05 -22.72
CA THR A 841 2.67 -40.37 -22.81
C THR A 841 2.00 -40.59 -24.16
N ASN A 842 1.29 -39.59 -24.68
CA ASN A 842 0.68 -39.62 -26.01
C ASN A 842 1.72 -39.74 -27.13
N SER A 843 2.86 -39.05 -27.00
CA SER A 843 4.00 -39.19 -27.92
C SER A 843 4.56 -40.61 -27.94
N LYS A 844 4.74 -41.23 -26.76
CA LYS A 844 5.18 -42.64 -26.63
C LYS A 844 4.18 -43.62 -27.25
N LEU A 845 2.89 -43.49 -26.91
CA LEU A 845 1.83 -44.34 -27.47
C LEU A 845 1.71 -44.21 -28.99
N ARG A 846 1.91 -43.01 -29.53
CA ARG A 846 1.96 -42.77 -30.97
C ARG A 846 3.15 -43.50 -31.63
N LEU A 847 4.34 -43.45 -31.05
CA LEU A 847 5.51 -44.17 -31.58
C LEU A 847 5.32 -45.69 -31.53
N GLU A 848 4.69 -46.20 -30.47
CA GLU A 848 4.33 -47.63 -30.37
C GLU A 848 3.27 -48.04 -31.41
N LEU A 849 2.29 -47.17 -31.68
CA LEU A 849 1.28 -47.36 -32.73
C LEU A 849 1.91 -47.35 -34.14
N GLU A 850 2.78 -46.38 -34.45
CA GLU A 850 3.50 -46.30 -35.72
C GLU A 850 4.39 -47.55 -35.94
N ALA A 851 5.06 -48.04 -34.89
CA ALA A 851 5.82 -49.29 -34.94
C ALA A 851 4.93 -50.53 -35.16
N CYS A 852 3.72 -50.58 -34.58
CA CYS A 852 2.76 -51.65 -34.82
C CYS A 852 2.18 -51.60 -36.25
N GLN A 853 1.88 -50.40 -36.77
CA GLN A 853 1.44 -50.18 -38.14
C GLN A 853 2.48 -50.67 -39.14
N LEU A 854 3.77 -50.39 -38.89
CA LEU A 854 4.88 -50.84 -39.74
C LEU A 854 5.03 -52.38 -39.74
N LYS A 855 4.91 -53.02 -38.58
CA LYS A 855 4.87 -54.50 -38.48
C LYS A 855 3.65 -55.10 -39.20
N LEU A 856 2.48 -54.48 -39.11
CA LEU A 856 1.27 -54.93 -39.80
C LEU A 856 1.43 -54.83 -41.32
N ASN A 857 2.04 -53.76 -41.82
CA ASN A 857 2.38 -53.61 -43.24
C ASN A 857 3.37 -54.70 -43.71
N GLN A 858 4.41 -55.02 -42.92
CA GLN A 858 5.34 -56.11 -43.22
C GLN A 858 4.65 -57.48 -43.25
N LEU A 859 3.78 -57.77 -42.27
CA LEU A 859 2.98 -59.00 -42.22
C LEU A 859 2.03 -59.11 -43.41
N ASN A 860 1.38 -58.01 -43.81
CA ASN A 860 0.51 -57.98 -44.98
C ASN A 860 1.30 -58.19 -46.28
N GLN A 861 2.51 -57.64 -46.40
CA GLN A 861 3.40 -57.89 -47.54
C GLN A 861 3.82 -59.36 -47.61
N LEU A 862 4.20 -59.97 -46.48
CA LEU A 862 4.52 -61.41 -46.39
C LEU A 862 3.30 -62.30 -46.69
N LEU A 863 2.10 -61.91 -46.27
CA LEU A 863 0.87 -62.62 -46.60
C LEU A 863 0.61 -62.60 -48.11
N ASN A 864 0.79 -61.45 -48.76
CA ASN A 864 0.63 -61.29 -50.20
C ASN A 864 1.66 -62.09 -51.01
N THR A 865 2.94 -62.18 -50.57
CA THR A 865 3.93 -63.04 -51.25
C THR A 865 3.60 -64.52 -51.09
N ASN A 866 3.24 -64.97 -49.86
CA ASN A 866 2.78 -66.35 -49.64
C ASN A 866 1.52 -66.68 -50.46
N HIS A 867 0.59 -65.73 -50.63
CA HIS A 867 -0.61 -65.93 -51.45
C HIS A 867 -0.26 -66.06 -52.94
N ALA A 868 0.66 -65.23 -53.46
CA ALA A 868 1.13 -65.34 -54.84
C ALA A 868 1.89 -66.66 -55.10
N GLU A 869 2.71 -67.13 -54.14
CA GLU A 869 3.38 -68.44 -54.21
C GLU A 869 2.38 -69.60 -54.14
N MET A 870 1.36 -69.51 -53.28
CA MET A 870 0.25 -70.47 -53.20
C MET A 870 -0.57 -70.50 -54.51
N GLU A 871 -0.83 -69.35 -55.13
CA GLU A 871 -1.53 -69.29 -56.41
C GLU A 871 -0.68 -69.88 -57.53
N ALA A 872 0.60 -69.51 -57.62
CA ALA A 872 1.53 -70.05 -58.62
C ALA A 872 1.70 -71.58 -58.50
N THR A 873 1.81 -72.12 -57.29
CA THR A 873 1.88 -73.57 -57.06
C THR A 873 0.55 -74.27 -57.33
N SER A 874 -0.61 -73.63 -57.05
CA SER A 874 -1.93 -74.13 -57.44
C SER A 874 -2.12 -74.16 -58.97
N GLN A 875 -1.67 -73.13 -59.69
CA GLN A 875 -1.68 -73.09 -61.15
C GLN A 875 -0.75 -74.17 -61.74
N GLN A 876 0.44 -74.38 -61.17
CA GLN A 876 1.34 -75.48 -61.54
C GLN A 876 0.67 -76.85 -61.32
N LEU A 877 0.07 -77.07 -60.14
CA LEU A 877 -0.64 -78.31 -59.82
C LEU A 877 -1.80 -78.58 -60.79
N ALA A 878 -2.60 -77.57 -61.13
CA ALA A 878 -3.65 -77.69 -62.15
C ALA A 878 -3.08 -78.06 -63.53
N SER A 879 -1.93 -77.49 -63.92
CA SER A 879 -1.24 -77.86 -65.16
C SER A 879 -0.74 -79.31 -65.15
N HIS A 880 -0.24 -79.80 -64.01
CA HIS A 880 0.20 -81.18 -63.84
C HIS A 880 -0.98 -82.15 -63.85
N VAL A 881 -2.09 -81.85 -63.15
CA VAL A 881 -3.32 -82.65 -63.19
C VAL A 881 -3.87 -82.75 -64.62
N LYS A 882 -3.91 -81.65 -65.37
CA LYS A 882 -4.31 -81.65 -66.79
C LYS A 882 -3.37 -82.50 -67.67
N THR A 883 -2.07 -82.48 -67.39
CA THR A 883 -1.07 -83.30 -68.10
C THR A 883 -1.22 -84.79 -67.76
N ILE A 884 -1.47 -85.13 -66.49
CA ILE A 884 -1.72 -86.50 -66.01
C ILE A 884 -3.01 -87.05 -66.61
N SER A 885 -4.09 -86.25 -66.68
CA SER A 885 -5.33 -86.64 -67.37
C SER A 885 -5.03 -87.01 -68.82
N LYS A 886 -4.39 -86.11 -69.58
CA LYS A 886 -4.04 -86.37 -70.99
C LYS A 886 -3.18 -87.62 -71.18
N LEU A 887 -2.19 -87.86 -70.32
CA LEU A 887 -1.37 -89.08 -70.34
C LEU A 887 -2.18 -90.33 -69.97
N THR A 888 -3.19 -90.20 -69.12
CA THR A 888 -4.11 -91.29 -68.75
C THR A 888 -5.05 -91.62 -69.92
N ASP A 889 -5.58 -90.60 -70.61
CA ASP A 889 -6.38 -90.74 -71.83
C ASP A 889 -5.56 -91.40 -72.95
N GLU A 890 -4.31 -90.94 -73.16
CA GLU A 890 -3.37 -91.53 -74.12
C GLU A 890 -3.04 -93.00 -73.78
N ASN A 891 -2.78 -93.32 -72.51
CA ASN A 891 -2.60 -94.70 -72.06
C ASN A 891 -3.87 -95.57 -72.24
N SER A 892 -5.07 -95.01 -72.02
CA SER A 892 -6.33 -95.72 -72.26
C SER A 892 -6.52 -96.06 -73.73
N THR A 893 -6.31 -95.08 -74.63
CA THR A 893 -6.37 -95.34 -76.09
C THR A 893 -5.28 -96.30 -76.57
N TYR A 894 -4.10 -96.31 -75.94
CA TYR A 894 -3.06 -97.31 -76.19
C TYR A 894 -3.49 -98.72 -75.74
N LEU A 895 -4.08 -98.86 -74.55
CA LEU A 895 -4.62 -100.14 -74.04
C LEU A 895 -5.77 -100.66 -74.90
N GLU A 896 -6.67 -99.79 -75.37
CA GLU A 896 -7.71 -100.15 -76.33
C GLU A 896 -7.09 -100.63 -77.66
N LEU A 897 -6.13 -99.88 -78.21
CA LEU A 897 -5.42 -100.24 -79.44
C LEU A 897 -4.69 -101.59 -79.29
N GLN A 898 -4.05 -101.84 -78.14
CA GLN A 898 -3.40 -103.10 -77.80
C GLN A 898 -4.40 -104.25 -77.70
N SER A 899 -5.52 -104.07 -77.00
CA SER A 899 -6.57 -105.10 -76.94
C SER A 899 -7.12 -105.43 -78.34
N ALA A 900 -7.21 -104.43 -79.22
CA ALA A 900 -7.63 -104.59 -80.60
C ALA A 900 -6.55 -105.20 -81.51
N THR A 901 -5.25 -105.05 -81.22
CA THR A 901 -4.19 -105.83 -81.91
C THR A 901 -4.14 -107.26 -81.39
N GLU A 902 -4.26 -107.51 -80.09
CA GLU A 902 -4.30 -108.84 -79.49
C GLU A 902 -5.52 -109.66 -79.94
N TYR A 903 -6.71 -109.05 -80.04
CA TYR A 903 -7.90 -109.71 -80.58
C TYR A 903 -7.72 -110.09 -82.06
N ARG A 904 -7.14 -109.20 -82.88
CA ARG A 904 -6.79 -109.51 -84.28
C ARG A 904 -5.72 -110.60 -84.38
N LEU A 905 -4.71 -110.56 -83.52
CA LEU A 905 -3.64 -111.56 -83.46
C LEU A 905 -4.22 -112.94 -83.13
N ARG A 906 -5.07 -113.04 -82.12
CA ARG A 906 -5.78 -114.28 -81.76
C ARG A 906 -6.71 -114.76 -82.88
N GLY A 907 -7.35 -113.85 -83.61
CA GLY A 907 -8.08 -114.17 -84.84
C GLY A 907 -7.20 -114.82 -85.90
N THR A 908 -6.01 -114.25 -86.16
CA THR A 908 -5.04 -114.84 -87.11
C THR A 908 -4.41 -116.13 -86.58
N GLU A 909 -4.25 -116.29 -85.27
CA GLU A 909 -3.73 -117.50 -84.62
C GLU A 909 -4.71 -118.67 -84.72
N VAL A 910 -6.02 -118.41 -84.59
CA VAL A 910 -7.09 -119.39 -84.84
C VAL A 910 -7.15 -119.75 -86.32
N GLN A 911 -7.06 -118.78 -87.25
CA GLN A 911 -6.98 -119.05 -88.68
C GLN A 911 -5.74 -119.87 -89.06
N LEU A 912 -4.60 -119.62 -88.41
CA LEU A 912 -3.37 -120.39 -88.57
C LEU A 912 -3.54 -121.82 -88.05
N HIS A 913 -4.15 -122.01 -86.86
CA HIS A 913 -4.48 -123.34 -86.34
C HIS A 913 -5.44 -124.10 -87.25
N GLU A 914 -6.52 -123.47 -87.73
CA GLU A 914 -7.41 -124.08 -88.73
C GLU A 914 -6.65 -124.49 -90.00
N THR A 915 -5.70 -123.67 -90.46
CA THR A 915 -4.88 -123.96 -91.64
C THR A 915 -3.92 -125.11 -91.38
N ILE A 916 -3.34 -125.20 -90.18
CA ILE A 916 -2.50 -126.31 -89.73
C ILE A 916 -3.31 -127.61 -89.62
N GLU A 917 -4.53 -127.60 -89.07
CA GLU A 917 -5.37 -128.80 -89.02
C GLU A 917 -5.86 -129.22 -90.41
N LYS A 918 -6.23 -128.28 -91.29
CA LYS A 918 -6.52 -128.57 -92.70
C LYS A 918 -5.29 -129.16 -93.42
N PHE A 919 -4.09 -128.70 -93.08
CA PHE A 919 -2.84 -129.25 -93.61
C PHE A 919 -2.55 -130.65 -93.06
N LYS A 920 -2.73 -130.91 -91.75
CA LYS A 920 -2.64 -132.24 -91.14
C LYS A 920 -3.65 -133.22 -91.76
N GLN A 921 -4.87 -132.76 -92.02
CA GLN A 921 -5.89 -133.56 -92.71
C GLN A 921 -5.45 -133.86 -94.14
N LYS A 922 -4.91 -132.88 -94.89
CA LYS A 922 -4.30 -133.11 -96.21
C LYS A 922 -3.12 -134.09 -96.17
N ASP A 923 -2.22 -133.97 -95.20
CA ASP A 923 -1.12 -134.93 -94.98
C ASP A 923 -1.63 -136.33 -94.61
N SER A 924 -2.78 -136.43 -93.92
CA SER A 924 -3.43 -137.72 -93.68
C SER A 924 -4.04 -138.30 -94.96
N GLU A 925 -4.74 -137.50 -95.77
CA GLU A 925 -5.24 -137.90 -97.09
C GLU A 925 -4.11 -138.35 -98.02
N VAL A 926 -3.00 -137.61 -98.07
CA VAL A 926 -1.82 -137.94 -98.89
C VAL A 926 -1.14 -139.22 -98.40
N ARG A 927 -1.08 -139.45 -97.08
CA ARG A 927 -0.51 -140.68 -96.49
C ARG A 927 -1.40 -141.89 -96.75
N ASP A 928 -2.70 -141.73 -96.58
CA ASP A 928 -3.73 -142.74 -96.86
C ASP A 928 -3.76 -143.11 -98.36
N LEU A 929 -3.58 -142.11 -99.25
CA LEU A 929 -3.34 -142.32 -100.69
C LEU A 929 -1.99 -142.99 -100.98
N SER A 930 -0.93 -142.66 -100.24
CA SER A 930 0.40 -143.28 -100.39
C SER A 930 0.39 -144.75 -99.95
N GLU A 931 -0.29 -145.08 -98.85
CA GLU A 931 -0.51 -146.46 -98.40
C GLU A 931 -1.36 -147.25 -99.40
N LYS A 932 -2.38 -146.63 -100.02
CA LYS A 932 -3.14 -147.22 -101.14
C LYS A 932 -2.27 -147.43 -102.38
N LEU A 933 -1.33 -146.53 -102.66
CA LEU A 933 -0.36 -146.65 -103.76
C LEU A 933 0.63 -147.80 -103.47
N LEU A 934 1.10 -147.94 -102.23
CA LEU A 934 1.99 -149.01 -101.78
C LEU A 934 1.28 -150.38 -101.74
N ALA A 935 -0.02 -150.40 -101.41
CA ALA A 935 -0.91 -151.55 -101.57
C ALA A 935 -1.10 -151.94 -103.05
N LEU A 936 -1.23 -150.96 -103.96
CA LEU A 936 -1.27 -151.19 -105.41
C LEU A 936 0.09 -151.67 -105.95
N GLU A 937 1.22 -151.15 -105.48
CA GLU A 937 2.55 -151.64 -105.84
C GLU A 937 2.79 -153.08 -105.35
N THR A 938 2.31 -153.43 -104.16
CA THR A 938 2.40 -154.82 -103.66
C THR A 938 1.45 -155.76 -104.38
N GLN A 939 0.26 -155.31 -104.80
CA GLN A 939 -0.59 -156.05 -105.74
C GLN A 939 0.09 -156.24 -107.11
N LEU A 940 0.71 -155.20 -107.68
CA LEU A 940 1.47 -155.28 -108.94
C LEU A 940 2.63 -156.28 -108.84
N ARG A 941 3.40 -156.26 -107.75
CA ARG A 941 4.45 -157.26 -107.49
C ARG A 941 3.90 -158.69 -107.32
N SER A 942 2.65 -158.84 -106.88
CA SER A 942 1.98 -160.15 -106.76
C SER A 942 1.39 -160.67 -108.09
N GLN A 943 1.31 -159.84 -109.13
CA GLN A 943 0.81 -160.21 -110.47
C GLN A 943 1.91 -160.25 -111.56
N THR A 944 3.18 -160.27 -111.15
CA THR A 944 4.34 -160.44 -112.05
C THR A 944 5.25 -161.60 -111.61
N GLY A 945 4.63 -162.70 -111.19
CA GLY A 945 5.23 -164.02 -111.00
C GLY A 945 4.43 -165.08 -111.76
#